data_AF-A0A094IIJ1-F1
#
_entry.id   AF-A0A094IIJ1-F1
#
_cell.length_a   1.000
_cell.length_b   1.000
_cell.length_c   1.000
_cell.angle_alpha   90.00
_cell.angle_beta   90.00
_cell.angle_gamma   90.00
#
_symmetry.space_group_name_H-M   'P 1'
#
loop_
_entity.id
_entity.type
_entity.pdbx_description
1 polymer ?
#
loop_
_entity_poly.entity_id
_entity_poly.type
_entity_poly.pdbx_seq_one_letter_code
_entity_poly.pdbx_strand_id
1 'polypeptide(L)'
;MGCQDVLTRKTGVIVGDDVLKLFNYAQEHKFAIPAINVTSSSTVVAALEAARDQKAPVILQMSQGGAAYFAGKGVANGKQEASIAGGIAGAHYIRAVAPAYGIPVILHTDHCAKKLLPWLDGLLDADEAYFKKEGEPLFSSHMIDLSEESVEYNIATTAAYLKRAAPMKQWLEMEIGITGGEEDGVNNEDVDNNSLYTQPEDILAIYQALSPISPFFSIAAGFGNVHGVYKPGNVKLHPELLGKHQKYVKDAIGAKEDKPVFLVFHGGSGSAKKEFVDAISYGVVKVNLDTDLQYAYLTGIRDYVLSKKEYIMKQVGNPDGEDKPNKKYFDPRVWVREGEKTMSARLTEGLIDFNTSNQFPTAFFVFVKSPEMVTGCLVAKGRDTFNHKPRKPRKPRPNRPLLRHGLPNKSNPGLLKQLFDAASCYYGPNLRSPVPRWRPAENGSGVQATTHWTDGPRNDVLSGGRTQSSEAAHHRIAMAESEGGGVPPAQKQGWTSFLKSMSSFSGDLSSLTAPPFILSSTSLTEFSSYWAEHPSIFVAPAAEKDPQKRALLVLKWFLSTLKQQYASRSDKYGNEKKPLNPFLGELFLGKWVDAAGTTELVSEQVSHHPPVTAYSIYNKEKGVHLQGYNAQKASFSRTINVKQIGHAIFSIPAYDETYLITLPNLHIEGLIFGAPFVELNDKTYITSSSGFTAKIDYSGRGWVSGKKNSFTATLYPTGKESSILYTITGQWNKTFEVREGKKGAVIDDYDAEASAPTPLTIAPLEEQDPMESRRAWSKVAAGIAAGDMDATGVEKSKIENEQRALRAKEKEEGSEWARRYFTRVESDKLLEALAPKIGLLVEDDKTGGIWRFDEKKAAAEAGKKN
;
A
#
# COMPACT_ATOMS: atom_id res chain seq x y z
N MET A 1 27.03 36.62 11.99
CA MET A 1 27.31 35.80 10.79
C MET A 1 26.16 34.82 10.64
N GLY A 2 25.72 34.56 9.42
CA GLY A 2 24.75 33.51 9.11
C GLY A 2 25.39 32.42 8.26
N CYS A 3 24.70 31.31 8.04
CA CYS A 3 25.23 30.18 7.28
C CYS A 3 25.66 30.57 5.85
N GLN A 4 25.06 31.59 5.23
CA GLN A 4 25.50 32.12 3.94
C GLN A 4 26.91 32.73 3.93
N ASP A 5 27.46 33.10 5.09
CA ASP A 5 28.79 33.70 5.20
C ASP A 5 29.90 32.65 5.05
N VAL A 6 29.60 31.38 5.31
CA VAL A 6 30.56 30.27 5.11
C VAL A 6 30.51 29.69 3.70
N LEU A 7 29.50 30.03 2.89
CA LEU A 7 29.31 29.46 1.55
C LEU A 7 29.95 30.33 0.47
N THR A 8 30.54 29.69 -0.54
CA THR A 8 31.01 30.38 -1.75
C THR A 8 29.84 30.72 -2.68
N ARG A 9 28.87 29.81 -2.81
CA ARG A 9 27.60 30.02 -3.53
C ARG A 9 26.48 30.30 -2.54
N LYS A 10 25.99 31.54 -2.53
CA LYS A 10 24.96 32.00 -1.57
C LYS A 10 23.52 31.74 -2.03
N THR A 11 23.31 31.51 -3.33
CA THR A 11 21.99 31.30 -3.93
C THR A 11 22.02 30.18 -4.97
N GLY A 12 20.90 29.48 -5.14
CA GLY A 12 20.80 28.33 -6.05
C GLY A 12 21.38 27.04 -5.45
N VAL A 13 21.56 26.04 -6.30
CA VAL A 13 22.01 24.70 -5.87
C VAL A 13 23.49 24.74 -5.45
N ILE A 14 23.81 24.35 -4.22
CA ILE A 14 25.19 24.24 -3.69
C ILE A 14 25.69 22.79 -3.78
N VAL A 15 27.01 22.58 -3.85
CA VAL A 15 27.62 21.24 -4.03
C VAL A 15 28.93 21.14 -3.25
N GLY A 16 29.44 19.92 -3.03
CA GLY A 16 30.77 19.66 -2.49
C GLY A 16 31.13 20.42 -1.23
N ASP A 17 32.21 21.20 -1.28
CA ASP A 17 32.75 21.91 -0.11
C ASP A 17 31.72 22.86 0.54
N ASP A 18 30.78 23.42 -0.22
CA ASP A 18 29.74 24.29 0.36
C ASP A 18 28.68 23.49 1.12
N VAL A 19 28.36 22.26 0.71
CA VAL A 19 27.52 21.35 1.49
C VAL A 19 28.21 21.00 2.80
N LEU A 20 29.50 20.65 2.74
CA LEU A 20 30.31 20.33 3.93
C LEU A 20 30.37 21.51 4.91
N LYS A 21 30.61 22.73 4.42
CA LYS A 21 30.60 23.94 5.27
C LYS A 21 29.24 24.21 5.89
N LEU A 22 28.16 24.00 5.14
CA LEU A 22 26.80 24.16 5.66
C LEU A 22 26.51 23.17 6.80
N PHE A 23 26.87 21.89 6.63
CA PHE A 23 26.65 20.88 7.66
C PHE A 23 27.54 21.08 8.89
N ASN A 24 28.81 21.49 8.71
CA ASN A 24 29.66 21.89 9.84
C ASN A 24 29.05 23.06 10.62
N TYR A 25 28.60 24.10 9.91
CA TYR A 25 27.92 25.25 10.52
C TYR A 25 26.62 24.81 11.23
N ALA A 26 25.87 23.88 10.66
CA ALA A 26 24.66 23.32 11.26
C ALA A 26 24.94 22.59 12.58
N GLN A 27 26.01 21.79 12.66
CA GLN A 27 26.42 21.13 13.91
C GLN A 27 26.89 22.11 14.99
N GLU A 28 27.67 23.13 14.60
CA GLU A 28 28.18 24.19 15.49
C GLU A 28 27.02 25.02 16.07
N HIS A 29 26.07 25.40 15.22
CA HIS A 29 24.95 26.27 15.57
C HIS A 29 23.67 25.51 15.96
N LYS A 30 23.71 24.17 16.02
CA LYS A 30 22.64 23.28 16.49
C LYS A 30 21.30 23.48 15.77
N PHE A 31 21.34 23.40 14.44
CA PHE A 31 20.14 23.30 13.59
C PHE A 31 20.27 22.16 12.57
N ALA A 32 19.17 21.75 11.96
CA ALA A 32 19.18 20.77 10.88
C ALA A 32 18.38 21.26 9.67
N ILE A 33 18.92 21.10 8.49
CA ILE A 33 18.30 21.54 7.25
C ILE A 33 17.14 20.57 6.93
N PRO A 34 15.90 21.06 6.76
CA PRO A 34 14.81 20.17 6.37
C PRO A 34 15.00 19.70 4.93
N ALA A 35 14.76 18.42 4.69
CA ALA A 35 14.83 17.79 3.39
C ALA A 35 13.46 17.37 2.90
N ILE A 36 13.04 18.02 1.81
CA ILE A 36 11.65 18.04 1.36
C ILE A 36 11.50 17.15 0.14
N ASN A 37 10.69 16.09 0.26
CA ASN A 37 10.33 15.29 -0.91
C ASN A 37 9.49 16.14 -1.87
N VAL A 38 9.95 16.21 -3.12
CA VAL A 38 9.26 16.95 -4.18
C VAL A 38 8.92 16.03 -5.33
N THR A 39 7.72 16.22 -5.88
CA THR A 39 7.18 15.36 -6.95
C THR A 39 6.79 16.16 -8.20
N SER A 40 6.72 17.49 -8.10
CA SER A 40 6.35 18.36 -9.21
C SER A 40 6.98 19.74 -9.08
N SER A 41 6.84 20.56 -10.13
CA SER A 41 7.23 21.97 -10.08
C SER A 41 6.51 22.74 -8.96
N SER A 42 5.26 22.39 -8.63
CA SER A 42 4.47 23.08 -7.62
C SER A 42 4.98 22.81 -6.19
N THR A 43 5.30 21.56 -5.87
CA THR A 43 5.88 21.21 -4.56
C THR A 43 7.28 21.81 -4.38
N VAL A 44 8.07 21.91 -5.46
CA VAL A 44 9.35 22.64 -5.47
C VAL A 44 9.14 24.13 -5.14
N VAL A 45 8.20 24.77 -5.82
CA VAL A 45 7.89 26.20 -5.61
C VAL A 45 7.43 26.48 -4.18
N ALA A 46 6.56 25.63 -3.63
CA ALA A 46 6.10 25.75 -2.24
C ALA A 46 7.26 25.67 -1.24
N ALA A 47 8.19 24.72 -1.45
CA ALA A 47 9.34 24.53 -0.58
C ALA A 47 10.33 25.71 -0.63
N LEU A 48 10.66 26.17 -1.83
CA LEU A 48 11.53 27.33 -2.04
C LEU A 48 10.94 28.61 -1.46
N GLU A 49 9.62 28.80 -1.59
CA GLU A 49 8.91 29.97 -1.05
C GLU A 49 9.00 30.01 0.48
N ALA A 50 8.70 28.90 1.15
CA ALA A 50 8.79 28.81 2.61
C ALA A 50 10.21 29.11 3.11
N ALA A 51 11.22 28.48 2.50
CA ALA A 51 12.62 28.64 2.91
C ALA A 51 13.14 30.06 2.68
N ARG A 52 12.76 30.72 1.57
CA ARG A 52 13.06 32.14 1.32
C ARG A 52 12.45 33.02 2.40
N ASP A 53 11.17 32.84 2.69
CA ASP A 53 10.45 33.69 3.63
C ASP A 53 10.97 33.51 5.07
N GLN A 54 11.50 32.33 5.38
CA GLN A 54 12.19 32.03 6.63
C GLN A 54 13.70 32.29 6.61
N LYS A 55 14.26 32.82 5.52
CA LYS A 55 15.71 33.09 5.38
C LYS A 55 16.56 31.88 5.80
N ALA A 56 16.22 30.73 5.21
CA ALA A 56 16.74 29.43 5.60
C ALA A 56 17.31 28.68 4.38
N PRO A 57 18.37 27.87 4.56
CA PRO A 57 18.73 26.85 3.59
C PRO A 57 17.66 25.76 3.55
N VAL A 58 17.57 25.02 2.44
CA VAL A 58 16.65 23.87 2.29
C VAL A 58 17.30 22.76 1.46
N ILE A 59 16.93 21.51 1.75
CA ILE A 59 17.24 20.38 0.86
C ILE A 59 15.96 20.04 0.10
N LEU A 60 16.04 19.93 -1.23
CA LEU A 60 14.97 19.39 -2.05
C LEU A 60 15.40 18.00 -2.50
N GLN A 61 14.61 16.98 -2.14
CA GLN A 61 14.92 15.60 -2.45
C GLN A 61 13.83 14.96 -3.31
N MET A 62 14.23 14.06 -4.19
CA MET A 62 13.29 13.26 -4.99
C MET A 62 13.47 11.80 -4.63
N SER A 63 12.39 11.16 -4.20
CA SER A 63 12.35 9.71 -4.14
C SER A 63 12.23 9.10 -5.55
N GLN A 64 12.46 7.79 -5.66
CA GLN A 64 12.32 7.08 -6.93
C GLN A 64 10.92 7.26 -7.55
N GLY A 65 9.88 7.17 -6.72
CA GLY A 65 8.49 7.37 -7.12
C GLY A 65 8.19 8.84 -7.44
N GLY A 66 8.73 9.77 -6.64
CA GLY A 66 8.61 11.20 -6.88
C GLY A 66 9.26 11.63 -8.20
N ALA A 67 10.44 11.11 -8.50
CA ALA A 67 11.15 11.31 -9.76
C ALA A 67 10.34 10.76 -10.95
N ALA A 68 9.82 9.53 -10.85
CA ALA A 68 8.94 8.97 -11.90
C ALA A 68 7.69 9.83 -12.13
N TYR A 69 7.09 10.36 -11.07
CA TYR A 69 5.95 11.26 -11.18
C TYR A 69 6.31 12.59 -11.86
N PHE A 70 7.52 13.10 -11.64
CA PHE A 70 8.05 14.30 -12.31
C PHE A 70 8.17 14.11 -13.83
N ALA A 71 8.53 12.90 -14.29
CA ALA A 71 8.47 12.54 -15.72
C ALA A 71 7.03 12.37 -16.23
N GLY A 72 6.11 12.03 -15.33
CA GLY A 72 4.70 11.74 -15.60
C GLY A 72 4.43 10.24 -15.70
N LYS A 73 3.38 9.78 -15.02
CA LYS A 73 2.99 8.34 -14.96
C LYS A 73 2.67 7.68 -16.31
N GLY A 74 2.58 8.45 -17.40
CA GLY A 74 2.43 7.91 -18.76
C GLY A 74 3.72 7.32 -19.33
N VAL A 75 4.87 7.57 -18.72
CA VAL A 75 6.17 6.99 -19.11
C VAL A 75 6.38 5.67 -18.37
N ALA A 76 6.74 4.62 -19.11
CA ALA A 76 7.03 3.32 -18.52
C ALA A 76 8.28 3.39 -17.62
N ASN A 77 8.27 2.65 -16.51
CA ASN A 77 9.34 2.67 -15.51
C ASN A 77 9.91 1.28 -15.20
N GLY A 78 9.84 0.36 -16.16
CA GLY A 78 10.20 -1.05 -15.95
C GLY A 78 11.70 -1.27 -15.65
N LYS A 79 12.56 -0.39 -16.15
CA LYS A 79 14.01 -0.37 -15.88
C LYS A 79 14.44 0.98 -15.33
N GLN A 80 13.59 1.60 -14.53
CA GLN A 80 13.84 2.92 -13.91
C GLN A 80 13.91 4.10 -14.89
N GLU A 81 13.51 3.94 -16.16
CA GLU A 81 13.69 4.99 -17.18
C GLU A 81 12.92 6.27 -16.84
N ALA A 82 11.68 6.15 -16.33
CA ALA A 82 10.89 7.31 -15.93
C ALA A 82 11.50 7.98 -14.68
N SER A 83 11.99 7.21 -13.71
CA SER A 83 12.65 7.74 -12.52
C SER A 83 13.96 8.46 -12.84
N ILE A 84 14.77 7.92 -13.75
CA ILE A 84 16.02 8.58 -14.20
C ILE A 84 15.67 9.87 -14.94
N ALA A 85 14.81 9.80 -15.97
CA ALA A 85 14.45 10.96 -16.77
C ALA A 85 13.78 12.06 -15.95
N GLY A 86 12.88 11.69 -15.04
CA GLY A 86 12.18 12.61 -14.17
C GLY A 86 13.07 13.23 -13.08
N GLY A 87 14.01 12.46 -12.53
CA GLY A 87 15.03 12.98 -11.62
C GLY A 87 15.90 14.04 -12.30
N ILE A 88 16.39 13.75 -13.52
CA ILE A 88 17.17 14.71 -14.33
C ILE A 88 16.34 15.97 -14.65
N ALA A 89 15.08 15.80 -15.07
CA ALA A 89 14.19 16.92 -15.39
C ALA A 89 13.91 17.79 -14.16
N GLY A 90 13.62 17.18 -13.01
CA GLY A 90 13.42 17.86 -11.73
C GLY A 90 14.66 18.62 -11.29
N ALA A 91 15.84 18.02 -11.41
CA ALA A 91 17.13 18.65 -11.09
C ALA A 91 17.38 19.91 -11.92
N HIS A 92 17.18 19.82 -13.24
CA HIS A 92 17.31 20.99 -14.12
C HIS A 92 16.29 22.08 -13.82
N TYR A 93 15.04 21.72 -13.51
CA TYR A 93 14.03 22.68 -13.10
C TYR A 93 14.43 23.42 -11.82
N ILE A 94 14.87 22.68 -10.79
CA ILE A 94 15.31 23.25 -9.51
C ILE A 94 16.52 24.18 -9.71
N ARG A 95 17.53 23.74 -10.47
CA ARG A 95 18.70 24.58 -10.79
C ARG A 95 18.34 25.87 -11.50
N ALA A 96 17.37 25.82 -12.41
CA ALA A 96 16.91 27.01 -13.13
C ALA A 96 16.15 28.00 -12.23
N VAL A 97 15.32 27.49 -11.30
CA VAL A 97 14.39 28.34 -10.54
C VAL A 97 14.93 28.78 -9.17
N ALA A 98 15.75 27.97 -8.50
CA ALA A 98 16.25 28.23 -7.14
C ALA A 98 16.98 29.59 -6.97
N PRO A 99 17.82 30.05 -7.93
CA PRO A 99 18.47 31.36 -7.81
C PRO A 99 17.49 32.53 -7.64
N ALA A 100 16.28 32.45 -8.22
CA ALA A 100 15.26 33.49 -8.12
C ALA A 100 14.69 33.63 -6.69
N TYR A 101 14.86 32.61 -5.85
CA TYR A 101 14.45 32.64 -4.45
C TYR A 101 15.54 33.17 -3.51
N GLY A 102 16.78 33.36 -3.99
CA GLY A 102 17.84 34.00 -3.22
C GLY A 102 18.35 33.18 -2.02
N ILE A 103 18.14 31.86 -2.03
CA ILE A 103 18.57 30.95 -0.96
C ILE A 103 19.50 29.84 -1.50
N PRO A 104 20.42 29.30 -0.68
CA PRO A 104 21.17 28.11 -1.01
C PRO A 104 20.28 26.87 -0.87
N VAL A 105 20.38 25.96 -1.86
CA VAL A 105 19.59 24.73 -1.94
C VAL A 105 20.53 23.54 -2.08
N ILE A 106 20.32 22.49 -1.30
CA ILE A 106 20.93 21.17 -1.58
C ILE A 106 19.93 20.38 -2.41
N LEU A 107 20.38 19.82 -3.53
CA LEU A 107 19.58 18.95 -4.37
C LEU A 107 19.97 17.49 -4.13
N HIS A 108 19.00 16.67 -3.74
CA HIS A 108 19.23 15.32 -3.23
C HIS A 108 18.31 14.27 -3.88
N THR A 109 18.64 13.00 -3.73
CA THR A 109 17.72 11.88 -3.98
C THR A 109 17.53 11.07 -2.71
N ASP A 110 16.32 10.57 -2.51
CA ASP A 110 15.95 9.81 -1.32
C ASP A 110 16.27 8.31 -1.45
N HIS A 111 15.81 7.51 -0.48
CA HIS A 111 15.92 6.04 -0.35
C HIS A 111 16.17 5.29 -1.67
N CYS A 112 17.35 4.65 -1.74
CA CYS A 112 17.76 3.81 -2.86
C CYS A 112 18.10 2.40 -2.36
N ALA A 113 17.06 1.56 -2.26
CA ALA A 113 17.19 0.13 -1.97
C ALA A 113 18.01 -0.62 -3.02
N LYS A 114 18.47 -1.83 -2.71
CA LYS A 114 19.23 -2.69 -3.64
C LYS A 114 18.59 -2.83 -5.02
N LYS A 115 17.26 -2.98 -5.07
CA LYS A 115 16.49 -3.09 -6.33
C LYS A 115 16.45 -1.79 -7.15
N LEU A 116 16.76 -0.66 -6.52
CA LEU A 116 16.73 0.69 -7.09
C LEU A 116 18.12 1.18 -7.48
N LEU A 117 19.20 0.44 -7.23
CA LEU A 117 20.55 0.82 -7.66
C LEU A 117 20.65 1.21 -9.15
N PRO A 118 19.94 0.57 -10.11
CA PRO A 118 19.95 1.03 -11.50
C PRO A 118 19.41 2.45 -11.71
N TRP A 119 18.50 2.93 -10.84
CA TRP A 119 18.04 4.32 -10.86
C TRP A 119 19.17 5.26 -10.44
N LEU A 120 19.86 4.94 -9.34
CA LEU A 120 21.02 5.71 -8.88
C LEU A 120 22.15 5.72 -9.90
N ASP A 121 22.44 4.58 -10.53
CA ASP A 121 23.45 4.49 -11.59
C ASP A 121 23.15 5.46 -12.73
N GLY A 122 21.90 5.52 -13.18
CA GLY A 122 21.49 6.44 -14.24
C GLY A 122 21.51 7.91 -13.85
N LEU A 123 21.33 8.24 -12.56
CA LEU A 123 21.50 9.60 -12.07
C LEU A 123 22.97 10.00 -11.94
N LEU A 124 23.83 9.08 -11.47
CA LEU A 124 25.28 9.30 -11.43
C LEU A 124 25.88 9.44 -12.84
N ASP A 125 25.38 8.70 -13.84
CA ASP A 125 25.73 8.92 -15.24
C ASP A 125 25.43 10.37 -15.69
N ALA A 126 24.29 10.91 -15.24
CA ALA A 126 23.89 12.29 -15.54
C ALA A 126 24.74 13.31 -14.77
N ASP A 127 25.13 13.02 -13.54
CA ASP A 127 26.07 13.83 -12.78
C ASP A 127 27.43 13.91 -13.43
N GLU A 128 27.99 12.78 -13.84
CA GLU A 128 29.29 12.71 -14.52
C GLU A 128 29.26 13.49 -15.84
N ALA A 129 28.16 13.38 -16.60
CA ALA A 129 27.95 14.15 -17.82
C ALA A 129 27.85 15.67 -17.55
N TYR A 130 27.14 16.07 -16.50
CA TYR A 130 26.99 17.47 -16.11
C TYR A 130 28.30 18.04 -15.53
N PHE A 131 29.02 17.27 -14.71
CA PHE A 131 30.34 17.62 -14.15
C PHE A 131 31.37 17.87 -15.23
N LYS A 132 31.41 17.01 -16.26
CA LYS A 132 32.29 17.21 -17.42
C LYS A 132 32.04 18.54 -18.15
N LYS A 133 30.80 19.04 -18.12
CA LYS A 133 30.38 20.24 -18.84
C LYS A 133 30.50 21.51 -17.99
N GLU A 134 30.11 21.44 -16.72
CA GLU A 134 29.91 22.61 -15.85
C GLU A 134 30.91 22.66 -14.68
N GLY A 135 31.72 21.61 -14.47
CA GLY A 135 32.70 21.51 -13.38
C GLY A 135 32.10 21.19 -12.01
N GLU A 136 30.82 20.82 -11.94
CA GLU A 136 30.10 20.41 -10.74
C GLU A 136 29.04 19.34 -11.07
N PRO A 137 28.66 18.44 -10.14
CA PRO A 137 27.64 17.43 -10.39
C PRO A 137 26.26 18.06 -10.56
N LEU A 138 25.31 17.34 -11.17
CA LEU A 138 23.93 17.80 -11.35
C LEU A 138 23.21 17.81 -10.00
N PHE A 139 23.37 16.78 -9.18
CA PHE A 139 22.89 16.69 -7.81
C PHE A 139 23.98 17.08 -6.81
N SER A 140 23.57 17.65 -5.68
CA SER A 140 24.47 17.90 -4.55
C SER A 140 24.85 16.60 -3.84
N SER A 141 23.88 15.69 -3.75
CA SER A 141 24.00 14.47 -2.95
C SER A 141 23.06 13.35 -3.44
N HIS A 142 23.42 12.11 -3.17
CA HIS A 142 22.55 10.93 -3.33
C HIS A 142 22.45 10.14 -2.02
N MET A 143 21.46 9.25 -1.92
CA MET A 143 21.24 8.38 -0.77
C MET A 143 21.25 6.91 -1.23
N ILE A 144 21.88 6.05 -0.43
CA ILE A 144 21.82 4.59 -0.55
C ILE A 144 21.22 3.99 0.72
N ASP A 145 20.16 3.20 0.57
CA ASP A 145 19.53 2.49 1.66
C ASP A 145 19.70 0.99 1.48
N LEU A 146 20.72 0.42 2.11
CA LEU A 146 20.93 -1.03 2.13
C LEU A 146 20.79 -1.56 3.55
N SER A 147 19.94 -0.91 4.36
CA SER A 147 19.68 -1.27 5.76
C SER A 147 19.07 -2.67 5.93
N GLU A 148 18.32 -3.16 4.94
CA GLU A 148 17.78 -4.54 4.91
C GLU A 148 18.84 -5.62 4.59
N GLU A 149 20.03 -5.21 4.13
CA GLU A 149 21.13 -6.12 3.77
C GLU A 149 22.12 -6.27 4.95
N SER A 150 23.09 -7.18 4.84
CA SER A 150 24.13 -7.29 5.87
C SER A 150 24.95 -5.99 5.99
N VAL A 151 25.39 -5.65 7.20
CA VAL A 151 26.19 -4.45 7.47
C VAL A 151 27.44 -4.41 6.57
N GLU A 152 28.10 -5.56 6.39
CA GLU A 152 29.28 -5.66 5.52
C GLU A 152 28.96 -5.38 4.06
N TYR A 153 27.84 -5.92 3.55
CA TYR A 153 27.40 -5.67 2.18
C TYR A 153 27.04 -4.20 1.96
N ASN A 154 26.32 -3.61 2.92
CA ASN A 154 25.95 -2.19 2.89
C ASN A 154 27.18 -1.30 2.85
N ILE A 155 28.12 -1.47 3.80
CA ILE A 155 29.36 -0.68 3.86
C ILE A 155 30.17 -0.84 2.58
N ALA A 156 30.38 -2.08 2.11
CA ALA A 156 31.19 -2.33 0.92
C ALA A 156 30.59 -1.72 -0.35
N THR A 157 29.27 -1.84 -0.52
CA THR A 157 28.55 -1.30 -1.68
C THR A 157 28.55 0.23 -1.64
N THR A 158 28.22 0.82 -0.48
CA THR A 158 28.25 2.27 -0.27
C THR A 158 29.65 2.85 -0.51
N ALA A 159 30.71 2.17 -0.05
CA ALA A 159 32.09 2.57 -0.31
C ALA A 159 32.43 2.60 -1.81
N ALA A 160 31.92 1.64 -2.60
CA ALA A 160 32.11 1.63 -4.05
C ALA A 160 31.42 2.81 -4.74
N TYR A 161 30.18 3.13 -4.34
CA TYR A 161 29.47 4.31 -4.84
C TYR A 161 30.10 5.63 -4.40
N LEU A 162 30.56 5.73 -3.14
CA LEU A 162 31.27 6.91 -2.66
C LEU A 162 32.56 7.15 -3.44
N LYS A 163 33.27 6.08 -3.81
CA LYS A 163 34.46 6.17 -4.65
C LYS A 163 34.14 6.68 -6.06
N ARG A 164 32.97 6.35 -6.61
CA ARG A 164 32.47 6.90 -7.89
C ARG A 164 32.10 8.38 -7.78
N ALA A 165 31.48 8.78 -6.67
CA ALA A 165 31.04 10.16 -6.39
C ALA A 165 32.18 11.12 -5.98
N ALA A 166 33.25 10.60 -5.36
CA ALA A 166 34.34 11.39 -4.79
C ALA A 166 35.04 12.35 -5.76
N PRO A 167 35.34 12.00 -7.03
CA PRO A 167 35.95 12.93 -7.98
C PRO A 167 35.12 14.19 -8.25
N MET A 168 33.80 14.10 -8.12
CA MET A 168 32.87 15.23 -8.30
C MET A 168 32.64 16.01 -7.00
N LYS A 169 33.27 15.59 -5.90
CA LYS A 169 32.95 16.04 -4.54
C LYS A 169 31.45 15.90 -4.22
N GLN A 170 30.80 14.89 -4.79
CA GLN A 170 29.38 14.66 -4.59
C GLN A 170 29.16 13.89 -3.29
N TRP A 171 28.15 14.29 -2.53
CA TRP A 171 27.90 13.73 -1.20
C TRP A 171 27.08 12.44 -1.28
N LEU A 172 27.40 11.45 -0.44
CA LEU A 172 26.64 10.22 -0.34
C LEU A 172 26.11 10.01 1.07
N GLU A 173 24.80 9.97 1.20
CA GLU A 173 24.11 9.57 2.41
C GLU A 173 23.90 8.07 2.42
N MET A 174 24.09 7.43 3.58
CA MET A 174 23.79 6.01 3.76
C MET A 174 22.93 5.77 4.98
N GLU A 175 22.12 4.71 4.94
CA GLU A 175 21.34 4.26 6.08
C GLU A 175 21.87 2.95 6.66
N ILE A 176 21.84 2.84 7.98
CA ILE A 176 22.32 1.68 8.73
C ILE A 176 21.39 1.34 9.89
N GLY A 177 21.13 0.06 10.07
CA GLY A 177 20.12 -0.44 11.00
C GLY A 177 18.73 -0.32 10.40
N ILE A 178 17.79 -1.11 10.93
CA ILE A 178 16.43 -1.16 10.39
C ILE A 178 15.62 -0.02 10.99
N THR A 179 15.19 0.95 10.18
CA THR A 179 14.19 1.94 10.56
C THR A 179 12.80 1.35 10.37
N GLY A 180 11.90 1.46 11.35
CA GLY A 180 10.55 0.89 11.21
C GLY A 180 9.70 1.68 10.20
N GLY A 181 8.69 1.07 9.59
CA GLY A 181 7.83 1.76 8.61
C GLY A 181 8.09 1.44 7.16
N GLU A 182 7.30 2.04 6.27
CA GLU A 182 7.47 1.95 4.82
C GLU A 182 7.84 3.33 4.23
N GLU A 183 8.97 3.42 3.51
CA GLU A 183 9.30 4.53 2.60
C GLU A 183 9.80 3.99 1.26
N ASP A 184 9.21 4.48 0.15
CA ASP A 184 9.59 4.19 -1.24
C ASP A 184 9.92 2.72 -1.59
N GLY A 185 9.25 1.78 -0.90
CA GLY A 185 9.34 0.34 -1.14
C GLY A 185 10.37 -0.41 -0.30
N VAL A 186 10.93 0.21 0.74
CA VAL A 186 11.58 -0.41 1.91
C VAL A 186 10.52 -0.50 3.01
N ASN A 187 10.19 -1.68 3.52
CA ASN A 187 9.14 -1.86 4.53
C ASN A 187 9.63 -2.71 5.70
N ASN A 188 9.70 -2.09 6.86
CA ASN A 188 10.25 -2.60 8.11
C ASN A 188 9.21 -2.55 9.25
N GLU A 189 7.91 -2.53 8.94
CA GLU A 189 6.83 -2.40 9.93
C GLU A 189 6.70 -3.61 10.87
N ASP A 190 7.32 -4.75 10.52
CA ASP A 190 7.28 -6.02 11.26
C ASP A 190 8.53 -6.31 12.14
N VAL A 191 9.48 -5.37 12.26
CA VAL A 191 10.78 -5.60 12.94
C VAL A 191 10.69 -5.49 14.47
N ASP A 192 11.29 -6.44 15.20
CA ASP A 192 11.38 -6.43 16.67
C ASP A 192 12.07 -5.15 17.17
N ASN A 193 11.52 -4.52 18.21
CA ASN A 193 11.92 -3.21 18.72
C ASN A 193 13.41 -3.16 19.15
N ASN A 194 13.98 -4.30 19.53
CA ASN A 194 15.41 -4.44 19.86
C ASN A 194 16.35 -4.43 18.65
N SER A 195 15.83 -4.71 17.44
CA SER A 195 16.58 -4.70 16.17
C SER A 195 16.54 -3.33 15.47
N LEU A 196 15.77 -2.36 16.01
CA LEU A 196 15.59 -1.00 15.46
C LEU A 196 16.68 0.01 15.85
N TYR A 197 17.68 -0.42 16.62
CA TYR A 197 18.72 0.47 17.13
C TYR A 197 20.08 0.11 16.55
N THR A 198 20.64 1.04 15.76
CA THR A 198 22.02 0.96 15.28
C THR A 198 22.98 0.89 16.46
N GLN A 199 24.05 0.10 16.34
CA GLN A 199 25.08 0.03 17.37
C GLN A 199 26.19 1.06 17.11
N PRO A 200 26.82 1.64 18.15
CA PRO A 200 27.97 2.55 17.98
C PRO A 200 29.11 1.96 17.14
N GLU A 201 29.33 0.65 17.23
CA GLU A 201 30.29 -0.12 16.45
C GLU A 201 30.02 -0.03 14.94
N ASP A 202 28.76 -0.06 14.52
CA ASP A 202 28.37 0.04 13.11
C ASP A 202 28.73 1.42 12.56
N ILE A 203 28.46 2.47 13.33
CA ILE A 203 28.80 3.85 12.96
C ILE A 203 30.32 4.02 12.83
N LEU A 204 31.10 3.42 13.74
CA LEU A 204 32.56 3.43 13.64
C LEU A 204 33.05 2.67 12.41
N ALA A 205 32.51 1.49 12.12
CA ALA A 205 32.87 0.69 10.96
C ALA A 205 32.61 1.45 9.66
N ILE A 206 31.46 2.11 9.55
CA ILE A 206 31.13 2.99 8.43
C ILE A 206 32.14 4.13 8.32
N TYR A 207 32.38 4.85 9.41
CA TYR A 207 33.31 5.99 9.40
C TYR A 207 34.71 5.57 8.95
N GLN A 208 35.22 4.45 9.46
CA GLN A 208 36.54 3.90 9.10
C GLN A 208 36.60 3.46 7.63
N ALA A 209 35.50 2.95 7.08
CA ALA A 209 35.45 2.53 5.68
C ALA A 209 35.31 3.71 4.70
N LEU A 210 34.50 4.72 5.03
CA LEU A 210 34.13 5.79 4.11
C LEU A 210 35.04 7.02 4.18
N SER A 211 35.49 7.41 5.38
CA SER A 211 36.32 8.62 5.55
C SER A 211 37.64 8.62 4.77
N PRO A 212 38.34 7.48 4.54
CA PRO A 212 39.52 7.47 3.68
C PRO A 212 39.20 7.68 2.19
N ILE A 213 37.95 7.44 1.77
CA ILE A 213 37.51 7.60 0.38
C ILE A 213 37.15 9.06 0.11
N SER A 214 36.35 9.66 0.99
CA SER A 214 35.82 11.01 0.84
C SER A 214 35.27 11.54 2.16
N PRO A 215 35.37 12.86 2.45
CA PRO A 215 34.69 13.46 3.60
C PRO A 215 33.20 13.75 3.35
N PHE A 216 32.71 13.56 2.11
CA PHE A 216 31.35 13.93 1.70
C PHE A 216 30.38 12.76 1.92
N PHE A 217 30.15 12.40 3.17
CA PHE A 217 29.15 11.38 3.52
C PHE A 217 28.42 11.69 4.82
N SER A 218 27.20 11.17 4.94
CA SER A 218 26.36 11.26 6.12
C SER A 218 25.71 9.91 6.42
N ILE A 219 25.29 9.71 7.67
CA ILE A 219 24.76 8.43 8.15
C ILE A 219 23.37 8.67 8.76
N ALA A 220 22.36 8.03 8.20
CA ALA A 220 21.07 7.83 8.84
C ALA A 220 21.17 6.58 9.74
N ALA A 221 21.01 6.76 11.04
CA ALA A 221 21.02 5.68 12.02
C ALA A 221 19.59 5.36 12.46
N GLY A 222 19.30 4.09 12.71
CA GLY A 222 18.11 3.66 13.43
C GLY A 222 18.22 3.98 14.92
N PHE A 223 17.38 4.89 15.40
CA PHE A 223 17.24 5.20 16.84
C PHE A 223 15.77 5.12 17.29
N GLY A 224 15.01 4.19 16.69
CA GLY A 224 13.57 4.08 16.86
C GLY A 224 12.79 5.08 16.01
N ASN A 225 13.42 5.65 14.98
CA ASN A 225 12.77 6.51 13.99
C ASN A 225 12.08 5.66 12.93
N VAL A 226 10.89 6.13 12.52
CA VAL A 226 9.99 5.37 11.66
C VAL A 226 9.39 6.21 10.54
N HIS A 227 9.25 5.60 9.37
CA HIS A 227 8.78 6.24 8.15
C HIS A 227 7.24 6.21 8.03
N GLY A 228 6.60 7.36 7.78
CA GLY A 228 5.15 7.46 7.58
C GLY A 228 4.35 8.07 8.75
N VAL A 229 3.02 7.87 8.77
CA VAL A 229 2.12 8.43 9.80
C VAL A 229 1.95 7.47 10.96
N TYR A 230 2.43 7.85 12.14
CA TYR A 230 2.25 7.06 13.37
C TYR A 230 1.39 7.78 14.40
N LYS A 231 0.76 6.97 15.26
CA LYS A 231 0.23 7.46 16.52
C LYS A 231 1.42 7.82 17.44
N PRO A 232 1.47 9.04 17.99
CA PRO A 232 2.49 9.40 18.97
C PRO A 232 2.58 8.35 20.09
N GLY A 233 3.77 7.78 20.29
CA GLY A 233 4.05 6.78 21.34
C GLY A 233 4.07 5.30 20.93
N ASN A 234 3.82 4.95 19.66
CA ASN A 234 3.93 3.55 19.18
C ASN A 234 5.38 3.10 18.98
N VAL A 235 6.28 4.02 18.63
CA VAL A 235 7.72 3.80 18.64
C VAL A 235 8.33 4.87 19.53
N LYS A 236 9.20 4.45 20.45
CA LYS A 236 9.93 5.39 21.30
C LYS A 236 11.22 5.74 20.58
N LEU A 237 11.31 6.99 20.14
CA LEU A 237 12.57 7.57 19.68
C LEU A 237 13.54 7.61 20.86
N HIS A 238 14.79 7.25 20.60
CA HIS A 238 15.90 7.33 21.54
C HIS A 238 17.02 8.24 21.01
N PRO A 239 16.78 9.56 20.87
CA PRO A 239 17.79 10.49 20.34
C PRO A 239 19.13 10.44 21.08
N GLU A 240 19.13 10.07 22.37
CA GLU A 240 20.34 9.92 23.18
C GLU A 240 21.32 8.87 22.62
N LEU A 241 20.87 7.91 21.81
CA LEU A 241 21.73 6.94 21.13
C LEU A 241 22.68 7.63 20.14
N LEU A 242 22.20 8.68 19.47
CA LEU A 242 23.01 9.48 18.55
C LEU A 242 24.20 10.13 19.27
N GLY A 243 23.99 10.59 20.51
CA GLY A 243 25.07 11.10 21.36
C GLY A 243 26.09 10.03 21.72
N LYS A 244 25.66 8.79 21.96
CA LYS A 244 26.56 7.65 22.20
C LYS A 244 27.38 7.32 20.95
N HIS A 245 26.77 7.35 19.77
CA HIS A 245 27.47 7.13 18.50
C HIS A 245 28.57 8.16 18.26
N GLN A 246 28.26 9.45 18.42
CA GLN A 246 29.25 10.52 18.29
C GLN A 246 30.42 10.33 19.25
N LYS A 247 30.12 10.06 20.52
CA LYS A 247 31.15 9.84 21.55
C LYS A 247 32.04 8.63 21.22
N TYR A 248 31.43 7.52 20.81
CA TYR A 248 32.16 6.29 20.49
C TYR A 248 33.11 6.50 19.32
N VAL A 249 32.64 7.12 18.24
CA VAL A 249 33.49 7.45 17.09
C VAL A 249 34.59 8.42 17.49
N LYS A 250 34.26 9.50 18.21
CA LYS A 250 35.24 10.47 18.69
C LYS A 250 36.37 9.82 19.48
N ASP A 251 36.01 8.99 20.46
CA ASP A 251 36.98 8.31 21.33
C ASP A 251 37.84 7.32 20.52
N ALA A 252 37.26 6.62 19.55
CA ALA A 252 37.96 5.64 18.71
C ALA A 252 38.93 6.27 17.71
N ILE A 253 38.59 7.41 17.10
CA ILE A 253 39.43 8.07 16.09
C ILE A 253 40.29 9.22 16.66
N GLY A 254 40.11 9.57 17.93
CA GLY A 254 40.79 10.69 18.57
C GLY A 254 40.40 12.06 18.02
N ALA A 255 39.15 12.24 17.59
CA ALA A 255 38.68 13.50 17.02
C ALA A 255 38.65 14.62 18.07
N LYS A 256 38.92 15.85 17.63
CA LYS A 256 38.87 17.04 18.51
C LYS A 256 37.43 17.53 18.69
N GLU A 257 36.65 17.41 17.63
CA GLU A 257 35.25 17.79 17.54
C GLU A 257 34.38 16.82 18.34
N ASP A 258 33.35 17.35 19.01
CA ASP A 258 32.41 16.52 19.79
C ASP A 258 31.47 15.67 18.92
N LYS A 259 31.32 16.05 17.64
CA LYS A 259 30.35 15.47 16.70
C LYS A 259 31.00 15.14 15.36
N PRO A 260 31.97 14.20 15.30
CA PRO A 260 32.71 13.92 14.08
C PRO A 260 31.87 13.31 12.94
N VAL A 261 30.64 12.86 13.21
CA VAL A 261 29.75 12.22 12.23
C VAL A 261 28.59 13.16 11.84
N PHE A 262 28.31 13.31 10.55
CA PHE A 262 27.09 13.96 10.07
C PHE A 262 25.92 12.98 10.11
N LEU A 263 25.02 13.17 11.08
CA LEU A 263 23.86 12.30 11.24
C LEU A 263 22.63 12.85 10.51
N VAL A 264 21.74 11.95 10.10
CA VAL A 264 20.50 12.25 9.38
C VAL A 264 19.32 11.63 10.12
N PHE A 265 18.23 12.39 10.21
CA PHE A 265 16.97 11.94 10.82
C PHE A 265 15.97 11.59 9.71
N HIS A 266 15.78 10.30 9.50
CA HIS A 266 14.73 9.73 8.64
C HIS A 266 13.42 9.54 9.41
N GLY A 267 12.27 9.67 8.75
CA GLY A 267 10.97 9.49 9.43
C GLY A 267 10.60 10.61 10.41
N GLY A 268 10.88 11.87 10.08
CA GLY A 268 10.57 13.00 10.97
C GLY A 268 9.07 13.28 11.15
N SER A 269 8.22 12.96 10.17
CA SER A 269 6.78 13.30 10.20
C SER A 269 6.10 12.66 11.42
N GLY A 270 5.38 13.45 12.22
CA GLY A 270 4.73 12.99 13.45
C GLY A 270 5.60 12.94 14.72
N SER A 271 6.91 13.21 14.63
CA SER A 271 7.77 13.33 15.81
C SER A 271 7.51 14.62 16.59
N ALA A 272 7.72 14.60 17.91
CA ALA A 272 7.58 15.76 18.77
C ALA A 272 8.76 16.71 18.61
N LYS A 273 8.51 18.03 18.74
CA LYS A 273 9.55 19.07 18.71
C LYS A 273 10.78 18.76 19.57
N LYS A 274 10.55 18.21 20.78
CA LYS A 274 11.65 17.86 21.69
C LYS A 274 12.58 16.81 21.10
N GLU A 275 12.05 15.83 20.37
CA GLU A 275 12.84 14.75 19.79
C GLU A 275 13.76 15.29 18.68
N PHE A 276 13.28 16.23 17.86
CA PHE A 276 14.12 16.95 16.91
C PHE A 276 15.21 17.75 17.59
N VAL A 277 14.86 18.56 18.59
CA VAL A 277 15.84 19.39 19.32
C VAL A 277 16.92 18.53 19.98
N ASP A 278 16.54 17.41 20.58
CA ASP A 278 17.49 16.47 21.17
C ASP A 278 18.39 15.85 20.08
N ALA A 279 17.83 15.31 19.00
CA ALA A 279 18.59 14.69 17.92
C ALA A 279 19.58 15.68 17.25
N ILE A 280 19.13 16.91 16.97
CA ILE A 280 19.98 18.00 16.46
C ILE A 280 21.11 18.33 17.44
N SER A 281 20.82 18.32 18.75
CA SER A 281 21.83 18.53 19.78
C SER A 281 22.93 17.46 19.74
N TYR A 282 22.66 16.27 19.19
CA TYR A 282 23.59 15.16 18.99
C TYR A 282 24.21 15.08 17.58
N GLY A 283 24.04 16.13 16.75
CA GLY A 283 24.76 16.24 15.48
C GLY A 283 23.99 15.79 14.24
N VAL A 284 22.67 15.64 14.35
CA VAL A 284 21.79 15.60 13.17
C VAL A 284 21.87 16.93 12.42
N VAL A 285 22.14 16.87 11.12
CA VAL A 285 22.23 18.05 10.22
C VAL A 285 21.14 18.08 9.15
N LYS A 286 20.43 16.97 8.95
CA LYS A 286 19.34 16.82 7.96
C LYS A 286 18.16 16.08 8.60
N VAL A 287 16.94 16.54 8.32
CA VAL A 287 15.70 15.88 8.75
C VAL A 287 14.75 15.76 7.55
N ASN A 288 14.32 14.53 7.23
CA ASN A 288 13.41 14.29 6.11
C ASN A 288 11.97 14.67 6.48
N LEU A 289 11.26 15.32 5.55
CA LEU A 289 9.85 15.67 5.63
C LEU A 289 9.15 15.35 4.30
N ASP A 290 8.17 14.47 4.36
CA ASP A 290 7.33 14.12 3.21
C ASP A 290 5.84 14.08 3.58
N THR A 291 5.45 13.08 4.37
CA THR A 291 4.03 12.78 4.62
C THR A 291 3.21 13.96 5.16
N ASP A 292 3.75 14.69 6.13
CA ASP A 292 3.10 15.89 6.68
C ASP A 292 2.91 16.99 5.62
N LEU A 293 3.84 17.11 4.68
CA LEU A 293 3.79 18.11 3.61
C LEU A 293 2.85 17.68 2.48
N GLN A 294 2.79 16.39 2.14
CA GLN A 294 1.78 15.86 1.22
C GLN A 294 0.37 16.13 1.75
N TYR A 295 0.13 15.87 3.03
CA TYR A 295 -1.17 16.12 3.66
C TYR A 295 -1.50 17.61 3.73
N ALA A 296 -0.52 18.45 4.05
CA ALA A 296 -0.68 19.91 4.02
C ALA A 296 -1.03 20.41 2.61
N TYR A 297 -0.31 19.96 1.58
CA TYR A 297 -0.58 20.31 0.19
C TYR A 297 -1.99 19.89 -0.27
N LEU A 298 -2.41 18.66 0.10
CA LEU A 298 -3.78 18.19 -0.16
C LEU A 298 -4.82 19.06 0.55
N THR A 299 -4.55 19.51 1.77
CA THR A 299 -5.49 20.30 2.59
C THR A 299 -5.94 21.57 1.87
N GLY A 300 -5.02 22.35 1.30
CA GLY A 300 -5.38 23.57 0.57
C GLY A 300 -6.25 23.30 -0.66
N ILE A 301 -5.93 22.24 -1.42
CA ILE A 301 -6.72 21.85 -2.60
C ILE A 301 -8.11 21.35 -2.17
N ARG A 302 -8.16 20.46 -1.18
CA ARG A 302 -9.41 19.90 -0.62
C ARG A 302 -10.34 21.02 -0.17
N ASP A 303 -9.85 21.94 0.64
CA ASP A 303 -10.66 23.00 1.23
C ASP A 303 -11.13 24.00 0.17
N TYR A 304 -10.30 24.28 -0.85
CA TYR A 304 -10.73 25.05 -2.02
C TYR A 304 -11.85 24.36 -2.78
N VAL A 305 -11.69 23.08 -3.12
CA VAL A 305 -12.68 22.29 -3.88
C VAL A 305 -14.01 22.22 -3.13
N LEU A 306 -13.98 21.97 -1.82
CA LEU A 306 -15.18 21.91 -1.00
C LEU A 306 -15.89 23.27 -0.94
N SER A 307 -15.15 24.36 -0.74
CA SER A 307 -15.73 25.71 -0.66
C SER A 307 -16.21 26.27 -2.01
N LYS A 308 -15.67 25.78 -3.13
CA LYS A 308 -16.03 26.21 -4.49
C LYS A 308 -16.84 25.18 -5.27
N LYS A 309 -17.35 24.13 -4.61
CA LYS A 309 -18.13 23.04 -5.24
C LYS A 309 -19.13 23.55 -6.28
N GLU A 310 -20.03 24.46 -5.91
CA GLU A 310 -21.08 24.98 -6.81
C GLU A 310 -20.53 25.78 -8.01
N TYR A 311 -19.29 26.24 -7.95
CA TYR A 311 -18.61 27.01 -8.98
C TYR A 311 -17.67 26.16 -9.85
N ILE A 312 -17.48 24.87 -9.57
CA ILE A 312 -16.56 24.00 -10.33
C ILE A 312 -17.25 22.76 -10.92
N MET A 313 -18.54 22.56 -10.65
CA MET A 313 -19.31 21.46 -11.26
C MET A 313 -19.65 21.67 -12.74
N LYS A 314 -19.59 22.91 -13.23
CA LYS A 314 -19.92 23.27 -14.62
C LYS A 314 -18.97 24.36 -15.12
N GLN A 315 -18.73 24.40 -16.44
CA GLN A 315 -17.92 25.47 -17.04
C GLN A 315 -18.63 26.84 -17.03
N VAL A 316 -19.96 26.83 -17.16
CA VAL A 316 -20.85 28.00 -17.11
C VAL A 316 -22.07 27.65 -16.23
N GLY A 317 -22.52 28.62 -15.45
CA GLY A 317 -23.63 28.48 -14.49
C GLY A 317 -23.13 28.22 -13.07
N ASN A 318 -23.52 29.10 -12.15
CA ASN A 318 -23.18 29.03 -10.72
C ASN A 318 -24.24 29.78 -9.89
N PRO A 319 -24.14 29.84 -8.54
CA PRO A 319 -25.10 30.54 -7.69
C PRO A 319 -25.29 32.04 -7.99
N ASP A 320 -24.33 32.69 -8.68
CA ASP A 320 -24.42 34.09 -9.10
C ASP A 320 -25.15 34.28 -10.45
N GLY A 321 -25.54 33.19 -11.13
CA GLY A 321 -26.36 33.19 -12.34
C GLY A 321 -26.04 32.06 -13.33
N GLU A 322 -27.02 31.68 -14.15
CA GLU A 322 -26.93 30.56 -15.11
C GLU A 322 -25.92 30.80 -16.23
N ASP A 323 -25.68 32.05 -16.62
CA ASP A 323 -24.73 32.41 -17.70
C ASP A 323 -23.34 32.80 -17.19
N LYS A 324 -23.05 32.65 -15.88
CA LYS A 324 -21.77 33.08 -15.31
C LYS A 324 -20.65 32.07 -15.62
N PRO A 325 -19.51 32.51 -16.20
CA PRO A 325 -18.40 31.62 -16.49
C PRO A 325 -17.60 31.29 -15.23
N ASN A 326 -17.21 30.03 -15.09
CA ASN A 326 -16.53 29.50 -13.91
C ASN A 326 -15.01 29.38 -14.05
N LYS A 327 -14.44 29.80 -15.18
CA LYS A 327 -13.00 29.65 -15.48
C LYS A 327 -12.09 30.12 -14.34
N LYS A 328 -12.43 31.24 -13.70
CA LYS A 328 -11.63 31.79 -12.58
C LYS A 328 -11.59 30.92 -11.32
N TYR A 329 -12.45 29.89 -11.23
CA TYR A 329 -12.50 28.97 -10.10
C TYR A 329 -11.82 27.62 -10.41
N PHE A 330 -12.08 27.06 -11.60
CA PHE A 330 -11.50 25.76 -11.97
C PHE A 330 -10.11 25.83 -12.61
N ASP A 331 -9.61 27.03 -12.96
CA ASP A 331 -8.25 27.21 -13.47
C ASP A 331 -7.23 26.58 -12.50
N PRO A 332 -6.42 25.61 -12.95
CA PRO A 332 -5.49 24.89 -12.09
C PRO A 332 -4.61 25.79 -11.22
N ARG A 333 -4.19 26.93 -11.75
CA ARG A 333 -3.32 27.88 -11.02
C ARG A 333 -3.96 28.44 -9.77
N VAL A 334 -5.28 28.42 -9.66
CA VAL A 334 -6.00 28.96 -8.51
C VAL A 334 -6.01 27.95 -7.36
N TRP A 335 -6.45 26.71 -7.62
CA TRP A 335 -6.55 25.71 -6.56
C TRP A 335 -5.23 25.01 -6.25
N VAL A 336 -4.33 24.84 -7.22
CA VAL A 336 -2.95 24.38 -6.97
C VAL A 336 -2.23 25.33 -6.02
N ARG A 337 -2.40 26.65 -6.21
CA ARG A 337 -1.79 27.67 -5.35
C ARG A 337 -2.25 27.57 -3.89
N GLU A 338 -3.48 27.13 -3.63
CA GLU A 338 -3.92 26.91 -2.24
C GLU A 338 -3.20 25.71 -1.61
N GLY A 339 -2.90 24.67 -2.38
CA GLY A 339 -2.01 23.58 -1.95
C GLY A 339 -0.60 24.08 -1.63
N GLU A 340 -0.02 24.91 -2.49
CA GLU A 340 1.30 25.52 -2.25
C GLU A 340 1.36 26.33 -0.96
N LYS A 341 0.34 27.16 -0.69
CA LYS A 341 0.27 27.98 0.53
C LYS A 341 0.21 27.14 1.79
N THR A 342 -0.60 26.08 1.79
CA THR A 342 -0.78 25.21 2.96
C THR A 342 0.45 24.35 3.21
N MET A 343 1.10 23.83 2.16
CA MET A 343 2.40 23.17 2.25
C MET A 343 3.50 24.11 2.78
N SER A 344 3.56 25.35 2.25
CA SER A 344 4.54 26.36 2.68
C SER A 344 4.37 26.75 4.16
N ALA A 345 3.13 26.83 4.64
CA ALA A 345 2.84 27.06 6.06
C ALA A 345 3.33 25.90 6.94
N ARG A 346 3.05 24.64 6.57
CA ARG A 346 3.53 23.48 7.34
C ARG A 346 5.06 23.37 7.33
N LEU A 347 5.71 23.68 6.21
CA LEU A 347 7.16 23.72 6.12
C LEU A 347 7.77 24.84 6.97
N THR A 348 7.10 25.99 7.06
CA THR A 348 7.53 27.07 7.96
C THR A 348 7.60 26.59 9.42
N GLU A 349 6.64 25.78 9.87
CA GLU A 349 6.70 25.16 11.20
C GLU A 349 7.90 24.22 11.34
N GLY A 350 8.16 23.36 10.35
CA GLY A 350 9.34 22.48 10.36
C GLY A 350 10.67 23.24 10.39
N LEU A 351 10.79 24.33 9.63
CA LEU A 351 11.96 25.22 9.65
C LEU A 351 12.21 25.84 11.03
N ILE A 352 11.16 26.16 11.77
CA ILE A 352 11.24 26.67 13.14
C ILE A 352 11.60 25.55 14.12
N ASP A 353 10.99 24.37 13.98
CA ASP A 353 11.23 23.23 14.87
C ASP A 353 12.65 22.67 14.75
N PHE A 354 13.27 22.80 13.58
CA PHE A 354 14.64 22.34 13.34
C PHE A 354 15.70 23.43 13.60
N ASN A 355 15.31 24.56 14.20
CA ASN A 355 16.15 25.74 14.45
C ASN A 355 16.76 26.37 13.17
N THR A 356 16.18 26.13 11.99
CA THR A 356 16.77 26.52 10.69
C THR A 356 16.23 27.85 10.16
N SER A 357 15.10 28.33 10.71
CA SER A 357 14.58 29.67 10.43
C SER A 357 15.55 30.76 10.87
N ASN A 358 15.70 31.79 10.04
CA ASN A 358 16.55 32.97 10.24
C ASN A 358 18.06 32.68 10.41
N GLN A 359 18.57 31.64 9.74
CA GLN A 359 20.00 31.32 9.75
C GLN A 359 20.85 32.20 8.80
N PHE A 360 20.26 33.20 8.13
CA PHE A 360 20.99 34.20 7.34
C PHE A 360 21.25 35.49 8.13
N PRO A 361 22.26 36.29 7.77
CA PRO A 361 22.55 37.55 8.47
C PRO A 361 21.33 38.49 8.49
N THR A 362 20.97 38.98 9.68
CA THR A 362 20.01 40.07 9.81
C THR A 362 20.68 41.37 9.40
N ALA A 363 20.13 42.08 8.41
CA ALA A 363 20.56 43.44 8.12
C ALA A 363 20.23 44.34 9.32
N PHE A 364 21.22 44.64 10.17
CA PHE A 364 21.10 45.69 11.17
C PHE A 364 21.10 47.04 10.43
N PHE A 365 19.92 47.61 10.21
CA PHE A 365 19.83 49.05 10.01
C PHE A 365 20.13 49.73 11.35
N VAL A 366 21.40 50.04 11.59
CA VAL A 366 21.79 50.97 12.65
C VAL A 366 21.31 52.35 12.21
N PHE A 367 20.17 52.79 12.74
CA PHE A 367 19.86 54.21 12.79
C PHE A 367 20.90 54.85 13.71
N VAL A 368 21.97 55.40 13.13
CA VAL A 368 22.86 56.31 13.84
C VAL A 368 22.03 57.55 14.16
N LYS A 369 21.47 57.62 15.37
CA LYS A 369 20.97 58.88 15.92
C LYS A 369 22.19 59.74 16.27
N SER A 370 22.38 60.81 15.50
CA SER A 370 23.19 61.96 15.90
C SER A 370 22.67 62.54 17.23
N PRO A 371 23.55 62.92 18.17
CA PRO A 371 23.12 63.53 19.43
C PRO A 371 22.84 65.03 19.27
N GLU A 372 21.92 65.51 20.10
CA GLU A 372 21.63 66.91 20.48
C GLU A 372 20.85 67.81 19.50
N MET A 373 19.60 68.13 19.86
CA MET A 373 19.31 69.44 20.47
C MET A 373 17.95 69.46 21.18
N VAL A 374 17.96 70.11 22.34
CA VAL A 374 16.89 70.30 23.32
C VAL A 374 15.89 71.38 22.87
N THR A 375 14.64 71.27 23.33
CA THR A 375 13.49 72.23 23.40
C THR A 375 12.28 71.78 22.57
N GLY A 376 11.01 71.88 22.99
CA GLY A 376 10.38 72.33 24.23
C GLY A 376 8.92 71.83 24.27
N CYS A 377 8.32 71.95 25.45
CA CYS A 377 7.00 71.48 25.87
C CYS A 377 5.81 72.20 25.16
N LEU A 378 4.65 71.52 24.98
CA LEU A 378 3.28 72.00 25.33
C LEU A 378 2.12 71.11 24.80
N VAL A 379 1.46 70.43 25.76
CA VAL A 379 0.01 70.40 26.09
C VAL A 379 -1.09 70.08 25.03
N ALA A 380 -1.69 68.90 25.23
CA ALA A 380 -3.11 68.49 25.35
C ALA A 380 -4.31 69.18 24.63
N LYS A 381 -5.20 68.31 24.10
CA LYS A 381 -6.71 68.28 24.09
C LYS A 381 -7.14 67.61 22.76
N GLY A 382 -8.13 66.74 22.60
CA GLY A 382 -9.21 66.20 23.43
C GLY A 382 -10.29 65.66 22.46
N ARG A 383 -10.75 64.42 22.69
CA ARG A 383 -12.08 63.82 22.42
C ARG A 383 -12.83 63.99 21.07
N ASP A 384 -13.16 62.80 20.55
CA ASP A 384 -14.50 62.31 20.19
C ASP A 384 -15.15 62.52 18.80
N THR A 385 -15.57 61.35 18.30
CA THR A 385 -16.74 61.00 17.47
C THR A 385 -16.60 60.82 15.96
N PHE A 386 -16.82 59.55 15.59
CA PHE A 386 -17.14 59.01 14.28
C PHE A 386 -18.47 59.58 13.73
N ASN A 387 -18.49 59.95 12.43
CA ASN A 387 -19.65 59.62 11.60
C ASN A 387 -19.27 59.54 10.10
N HIS A 388 -19.69 58.47 9.44
CA HIS A 388 -19.45 58.16 8.03
C HIS A 388 -20.54 58.74 7.12
N LYS A 389 -20.14 59.34 5.99
CA LYS A 389 -20.89 59.30 4.71
C LYS A 389 -19.94 59.17 3.50
N PRO A 390 -20.36 58.51 2.40
CA PRO A 390 -19.46 57.96 1.38
C PRO A 390 -19.09 58.97 0.28
N ARG A 391 -17.87 58.88 -0.24
CA ARG A 391 -17.39 59.67 -1.40
C ARG A 391 -17.60 58.91 -2.73
N LYS A 392 -18.10 59.66 -3.73
CA LYS A 392 -18.27 59.27 -5.14
C LYS A 392 -16.92 59.12 -5.88
N PRO A 393 -16.83 58.31 -6.95
CA PRO A 393 -15.60 58.15 -7.74
C PRO A 393 -15.43 59.26 -8.78
N ARG A 394 -14.17 59.68 -9.04
CA ARG A 394 -13.78 60.55 -10.16
C ARG A 394 -12.85 59.81 -11.13
N LYS A 395 -13.05 60.14 -12.41
CA LYS A 395 -12.62 59.49 -13.66
C LYS A 395 -11.12 59.65 -14.01
N PRO A 396 -10.55 58.78 -14.88
CA PRO A 396 -9.21 58.94 -15.43
C PRO A 396 -9.21 59.75 -16.74
N ARG A 397 -8.04 60.32 -17.08
CA ARG A 397 -7.75 61.03 -18.35
C ARG A 397 -6.23 60.94 -18.64
N PRO A 398 -5.77 61.18 -19.89
CA PRO A 398 -5.41 60.12 -20.85
C PRO A 398 -3.95 60.22 -21.34
N ASN A 399 -3.46 59.21 -22.07
CA ASN A 399 -2.21 59.34 -22.83
C ASN A 399 -2.25 58.58 -24.18
N ARG A 400 -1.92 59.31 -25.25
CA ARG A 400 -1.30 58.90 -26.54
C ARG A 400 -0.80 60.19 -27.22
N PRO A 401 0.21 60.20 -28.12
CA PRO A 401 0.52 59.13 -29.09
C PRO A 401 2.02 58.83 -29.34
N LEU A 402 2.29 57.72 -30.05
CA LEU A 402 3.58 57.40 -30.70
C LEU A 402 3.30 56.97 -32.15
N LEU A 403 4.01 57.53 -33.12
CA LEU A 403 4.10 57.02 -34.50
C LEU A 403 5.45 57.34 -35.17
N ARG A 404 6.10 56.25 -35.64
CA ARG A 404 6.91 56.02 -36.88
C ARG A 404 8.20 56.84 -37.10
N HIS A 405 9.28 56.36 -37.75
CA HIS A 405 9.53 55.39 -38.84
C HIS A 405 10.92 54.72 -38.59
N GLY A 406 11.39 53.62 -39.18
CA GLY A 406 10.97 52.74 -40.27
C GLY A 406 12.03 51.62 -40.48
N LEU A 407 11.67 50.54 -41.17
CA LEU A 407 12.58 49.55 -41.79
C LEU A 407 12.53 49.77 -43.31
N PRO A 408 13.56 49.37 -44.09
CA PRO A 408 13.34 48.16 -44.92
C PRO A 408 14.58 47.32 -45.32
N ASN A 409 14.30 46.01 -45.52
CA ASN A 409 14.74 45.05 -46.57
C ASN A 409 15.22 43.72 -45.97
N LYS A 410 14.48 42.59 -46.05
CA LYS A 410 13.98 41.74 -47.16
C LYS A 410 15.01 40.82 -47.83
N SER A 411 14.66 39.53 -47.79
CA SER A 411 15.05 38.36 -48.63
C SER A 411 16.48 37.81 -48.42
N ASN A 412 16.77 36.50 -48.41
CA ASN A 412 16.10 35.33 -49.02
C ASN A 412 16.58 34.02 -48.32
N PRO A 413 16.13 32.79 -48.68
CA PRO A 413 15.54 31.83 -47.75
C PRO A 413 16.30 30.49 -47.72
N GLY A 414 16.97 30.21 -46.61
CA GLY A 414 17.78 28.99 -46.51
C GLY A 414 17.98 28.54 -45.08
N LEU A 415 16.94 28.57 -44.24
CA LEU A 415 17.03 28.00 -42.89
C LEU A 415 15.68 27.70 -42.23
N LEU A 416 14.65 27.43 -43.05
CA LEU A 416 13.31 27.01 -42.60
C LEU A 416 12.91 25.68 -43.25
N LYS A 417 13.92 24.81 -43.47
CA LYS A 417 13.78 23.44 -43.98
C LYS A 417 14.63 22.43 -43.19
N GLN A 418 14.86 22.67 -41.90
CA GLN A 418 15.62 21.74 -41.03
C GLN A 418 15.08 21.61 -39.59
N LEU A 419 13.89 22.15 -39.31
CA LEU A 419 13.21 21.93 -38.01
C LEU A 419 11.78 21.36 -38.18
N PHE A 420 11.42 20.89 -39.37
CA PHE A 420 10.14 20.22 -39.63
C PHE A 420 10.25 18.78 -40.15
N ASP A 421 11.46 18.22 -40.25
CA ASP A 421 11.69 16.83 -40.68
C ASP A 421 12.61 16.10 -39.69
N ALA A 422 12.07 15.64 -38.56
CA ALA A 422 12.66 14.57 -37.75
C ALA A 422 11.60 13.89 -36.87
N ALA A 423 10.41 13.64 -37.43
CA ALA A 423 9.41 12.78 -36.80
C ALA A 423 8.58 12.08 -37.89
N SER A 424 9.21 11.15 -38.60
CA SER A 424 8.64 9.90 -39.14
C SER A 424 9.48 9.40 -40.32
N CYS A 425 10.16 8.26 -40.15
CA CYS A 425 10.24 7.16 -41.13
C CYS A 425 11.23 6.10 -40.64
N TYR A 426 10.72 4.97 -40.13
CA TYR A 426 11.05 3.62 -40.61
C TYR A 426 10.08 2.60 -39.98
N TYR A 427 8.88 2.51 -40.54
CA TYR A 427 8.25 1.22 -40.85
C TYR A 427 7.57 1.39 -42.21
N GLY A 428 7.95 0.55 -43.16
CA GLY A 428 7.53 0.60 -44.56
C GLY A 428 6.10 0.09 -44.79
N PRO A 429 5.59 0.21 -46.04
CA PRO A 429 4.16 0.34 -46.33
C PRO A 429 3.52 -0.89 -47.01
N ASN A 430 2.17 -0.96 -46.93
CA ASN A 430 1.16 -1.51 -47.89
C ASN A 430 -0.11 -1.88 -47.09
N LEU A 431 -1.39 -1.64 -47.43
CA LEU A 431 -2.13 -1.20 -48.62
C LEU A 431 -3.58 -0.76 -48.18
N ARG A 432 -4.07 0.37 -48.75
CA ARG A 432 -5.44 0.74 -49.21
C ARG A 432 -6.74 0.44 -48.39
N SER A 433 -7.40 1.55 -47.96
CA SER A 433 -8.83 2.00 -48.12
C SER A 433 -10.05 1.09 -47.78
N PRO A 434 -11.28 1.64 -47.60
CA PRO A 434 -11.73 2.83 -46.84
C PRO A 434 -12.94 2.53 -45.89
N VAL A 435 -13.23 3.39 -44.91
CA VAL A 435 -14.43 3.30 -44.05
C VAL A 435 -15.31 4.56 -44.18
N PRO A 436 -16.65 4.46 -44.37
CA PRO A 436 -17.51 5.62 -44.64
C PRO A 436 -18.09 6.30 -43.38
N ARG A 437 -18.31 7.62 -43.50
CA ARG A 437 -19.10 8.47 -42.59
C ARG A 437 -20.60 8.18 -42.72
N TRP A 438 -21.31 8.19 -41.59
CA TRP A 438 -22.78 8.26 -41.54
C TRP A 438 -23.27 9.57 -40.91
N ARG A 439 -24.28 10.18 -41.55
CA ARG A 439 -25.05 11.35 -41.11
C ARG A 439 -26.30 10.91 -40.31
N PRO A 440 -26.90 11.79 -39.49
CA PRO A 440 -28.19 11.54 -38.86
C PRO A 440 -29.36 11.89 -39.81
N ALA A 441 -30.49 11.19 -39.65
CA ALA A 441 -31.75 11.49 -40.33
C ALA A 441 -32.88 11.65 -39.29
N GLU A 442 -33.70 12.69 -39.49
CA GLU A 442 -34.91 13.00 -38.75
C GLU A 442 -36.18 12.67 -39.56
N ASN A 443 -37.23 12.30 -38.79
CA ASN A 443 -38.67 12.53 -38.94
C ASN A 443 -39.56 11.72 -39.93
N GLY A 444 -40.64 11.16 -39.37
CA GLY A 444 -41.99 11.29 -39.96
C GLY A 444 -43.07 10.25 -39.59
N SER A 445 -44.12 10.71 -38.90
CA SER A 445 -45.51 10.16 -38.72
C SER A 445 -45.71 9.00 -37.71
N GLY A 446 -46.66 8.97 -36.77
CA GLY A 446 -47.75 9.88 -36.38
C GLY A 446 -49.13 9.18 -36.47
N VAL A 447 -49.69 8.66 -35.36
CA VAL A 447 -51.16 8.45 -35.15
C VAL A 447 -51.50 8.55 -33.64
N GLN A 448 -52.65 9.17 -33.36
CA GLN A 448 -53.18 9.63 -32.08
C GLN A 448 -53.90 8.57 -31.21
N ALA A 449 -54.12 9.01 -29.96
CA ALA A 449 -54.81 8.45 -28.81
C ALA A 449 -56.18 7.76 -29.01
N THR A 450 -56.55 6.89 -28.06
CA THR A 450 -57.87 6.93 -27.39
C THR A 450 -57.83 6.23 -26.02
N THR A 451 -58.47 6.87 -25.06
CA THR A 451 -58.83 6.44 -23.70
C THR A 451 -60.01 5.48 -23.70
N HIS A 452 -60.05 4.49 -22.80
CA HIS A 452 -61.32 4.01 -22.23
C HIS A 452 -61.19 3.50 -20.79
N TRP A 453 -62.04 4.09 -19.94
CA TRP A 453 -62.49 3.64 -18.64
C TRP A 453 -63.52 2.52 -18.78
N THR A 454 -63.48 1.51 -17.90
CA THR A 454 -64.66 0.75 -17.48
C THR A 454 -64.54 0.35 -16.01
N ASP A 455 -65.55 0.71 -15.23
CA ASP A 455 -65.75 0.45 -13.80
C ASP A 455 -66.26 -0.96 -13.48
N GLY A 456 -65.76 -1.51 -12.36
CA GLY A 456 -66.54 -2.24 -11.33
C GLY A 456 -66.74 -3.77 -11.45
N PRO A 457 -67.04 -4.50 -10.34
CA PRO A 457 -67.36 -3.99 -8.99
C PRO A 457 -66.44 -4.46 -7.85
N ARG A 458 -66.58 -3.74 -6.74
CA ARG A 458 -65.99 -3.93 -5.42
C ARG A 458 -66.46 -5.24 -4.77
N ASN A 459 -65.58 -5.86 -4.00
CA ASN A 459 -65.94 -6.58 -2.78
C ASN A 459 -65.03 -6.09 -1.65
N ASP A 460 -65.63 -5.33 -0.74
CA ASP A 460 -65.06 -4.93 0.54
C ASP A 460 -65.04 -6.14 1.48
N VAL A 461 -63.86 -6.59 1.91
CA VAL A 461 -63.71 -7.34 3.16
C VAL A 461 -62.44 -6.87 3.88
N LEU A 462 -62.69 -6.08 4.93
CA LEU A 462 -61.97 -5.98 6.19
C LEU A 462 -60.48 -5.58 6.17
N SER A 463 -60.30 -4.29 6.44
CA SER A 463 -59.23 -3.72 7.24
C SER A 463 -58.80 -4.60 8.43
N GLY A 464 -57.52 -4.91 8.54
CA GLY A 464 -56.92 -5.42 9.77
C GLY A 464 -55.50 -5.96 9.57
N GLY A 465 -54.52 -5.27 10.14
CA GLY A 465 -53.19 -5.85 10.40
C GLY A 465 -52.12 -5.57 9.35
N ARG A 466 -51.66 -4.33 9.25
CA ARG A 466 -50.29 -4.07 8.77
C ARG A 466 -49.36 -4.65 9.85
N THR A 467 -48.85 -5.86 9.62
CA THR A 467 -48.02 -6.57 10.62
C THR A 467 -46.72 -5.80 10.86
N GLN A 468 -46.42 -5.55 12.14
CA GLN A 468 -45.17 -4.98 12.67
C GLN A 468 -43.89 -5.67 12.14
N SER A 469 -44.00 -6.80 11.43
CA SER A 469 -42.88 -7.53 10.82
C SER A 469 -42.26 -6.85 9.61
N SER A 470 -43.02 -6.12 8.78
CA SER A 470 -42.50 -5.51 7.54
C SER A 470 -41.76 -4.19 7.78
N GLU A 471 -42.26 -3.37 8.70
CA GLU A 471 -41.57 -2.15 9.16
C GLU A 471 -40.34 -2.50 10.00
N ALA A 472 -40.39 -3.51 10.88
CA ALA A 472 -39.21 -3.97 11.62
C ALA A 472 -38.11 -4.54 10.70
N ALA A 473 -38.49 -5.23 9.62
CA ALA A 473 -37.53 -5.72 8.62
C ALA A 473 -36.90 -4.56 7.81
N HIS A 474 -37.69 -3.60 7.36
CA HIS A 474 -37.16 -2.41 6.67
C HIS A 474 -36.33 -1.51 7.60
N HIS A 475 -36.68 -1.41 8.88
CA HIS A 475 -35.93 -0.64 9.87
C HIS A 475 -34.60 -1.31 10.25
N ARG A 476 -34.54 -2.66 10.31
CA ARG A 476 -33.27 -3.40 10.50
C ARG A 476 -32.35 -3.29 9.29
N ILE A 477 -32.88 -3.34 8.07
CA ILE A 477 -32.10 -3.15 6.83
C ILE A 477 -31.57 -1.71 6.74
N ALA A 478 -32.40 -0.71 7.03
CA ALA A 478 -31.99 0.70 7.04
C ALA A 478 -30.97 1.02 8.15
N MET A 479 -31.06 0.36 9.32
CA MET A 479 -30.03 0.50 10.35
C MET A 479 -28.71 -0.16 9.97
N ALA A 480 -28.71 -1.30 9.28
CA ALA A 480 -27.50 -1.99 8.82
C ALA A 480 -26.73 -1.22 7.72
N GLU A 481 -27.38 -0.31 7.00
CA GLU A 481 -26.74 0.55 5.98
C GLU A 481 -26.23 1.90 6.53
N SER A 482 -26.45 2.19 7.81
CA SER A 482 -25.88 3.35 8.51
C SER A 482 -24.50 3.03 9.09
N GLU A 483 -23.58 4.01 9.13
CA GLU A 483 -22.24 3.80 9.71
C GLU A 483 -22.33 3.26 11.15
N GLY A 484 -21.63 2.15 11.41
CA GLY A 484 -21.66 1.47 12.71
C GLY A 484 -23.00 0.80 13.07
N GLY A 485 -23.92 0.63 12.13
CA GLY A 485 -25.25 0.05 12.33
C GLY A 485 -25.26 -1.43 12.75
N GLY A 486 -24.28 -2.22 12.30
CA GLY A 486 -24.08 -3.62 12.69
C GLY A 486 -23.31 -3.82 14.00
N VAL A 487 -22.85 -2.73 14.64
CA VAL A 487 -22.01 -2.81 15.85
C VAL A 487 -22.88 -2.81 17.11
N PRO A 488 -22.70 -3.77 18.04
CA PRO A 488 -23.39 -3.74 19.33
C PRO A 488 -23.15 -2.42 20.08
N PRO A 489 -24.18 -1.81 20.72
CA PRO A 489 -24.04 -0.49 21.35
C PRO A 489 -22.85 -0.35 22.31
N ALA A 490 -22.60 -1.37 23.12
CA ALA A 490 -21.48 -1.41 24.08
C ALA A 490 -20.09 -1.56 23.42
N GLN A 491 -20.03 -1.94 22.15
CA GLN A 491 -18.80 -2.23 21.40
C GLN A 491 -18.45 -1.13 20.37
N LYS A 492 -19.27 -0.07 20.23
CA LYS A 492 -19.06 1.02 19.25
C LYS A 492 -17.73 1.74 19.40
N GLN A 493 -17.26 1.93 20.63
CA GLN A 493 -15.96 2.55 20.91
C GLN A 493 -14.80 1.62 20.53
N GLY A 494 -14.92 0.33 20.85
CA GLY A 494 -13.96 -0.70 20.45
C GLY A 494 -13.88 -0.87 18.93
N TRP A 495 -15.02 -0.82 18.24
CA TRP A 495 -15.08 -0.89 16.76
C TRP A 495 -14.46 0.31 16.08
N THR A 496 -14.77 1.53 16.55
CA THR A 496 -14.13 2.75 16.04
C THR A 496 -12.61 2.69 16.24
N SER A 497 -12.14 2.13 17.37
CA SER A 497 -10.71 1.96 17.63
C SER A 497 -10.07 0.93 16.70
N PHE A 498 -10.76 -0.18 16.44
CA PHE A 498 -10.36 -1.21 15.49
C PHE A 498 -10.28 -0.71 14.03
N LEU A 499 -11.29 0.03 13.57
CA LEU A 499 -11.27 0.63 12.22
C LEU A 499 -10.14 1.66 12.08
N LYS A 500 -9.84 2.41 13.14
CA LYS A 500 -8.69 3.33 13.17
C LYS A 500 -7.36 2.58 13.13
N SER A 501 -7.19 1.51 13.89
CA SER A 501 -5.95 0.70 13.84
C SER A 501 -5.75 0.08 12.47
N MET A 502 -6.83 -0.30 11.77
CA MET A 502 -6.76 -0.90 10.45
C MET A 502 -6.18 0.04 9.37
N SER A 503 -6.44 1.36 9.48
CA SER A 503 -5.91 2.34 8.52
C SER A 503 -4.39 2.55 8.59
N SER A 504 -3.74 2.03 9.63
CA SER A 504 -2.30 2.11 9.87
C SER A 504 -1.69 0.73 10.16
N PHE A 505 -2.37 -0.35 9.77
CA PHE A 505 -1.94 -1.72 10.03
C PHE A 505 -1.45 -2.37 8.74
N SER A 506 -0.27 -2.97 8.78
CA SER A 506 0.40 -3.57 7.63
C SER A 506 0.97 -4.96 7.87
N GLY A 507 0.91 -5.44 9.13
CA GLY A 507 1.33 -6.79 9.51
C GLY A 507 0.31 -7.90 9.19
N ASP A 508 0.55 -9.11 9.70
CA ASP A 508 -0.34 -10.26 9.50
C ASP A 508 -1.71 -10.05 10.16
N LEU A 509 -2.82 -10.31 9.44
CA LEU A 509 -4.19 -10.21 9.96
C LEU A 509 -4.39 -10.88 11.34
N SER A 510 -3.64 -11.94 11.63
CA SER A 510 -3.65 -12.65 12.92
C SER A 510 -3.15 -11.81 14.11
N SER A 511 -2.25 -10.84 13.91
CA SER A 511 -1.72 -9.97 14.98
C SER A 511 -2.61 -8.75 15.28
N LEU A 512 -3.55 -8.41 14.38
CA LEU A 512 -4.49 -7.31 14.57
C LEU A 512 -5.49 -7.59 15.72
N THR A 513 -5.41 -6.87 16.83
CA THR A 513 -6.37 -7.02 17.93
C THR A 513 -7.77 -6.62 17.50
N ALA A 514 -8.71 -7.57 17.51
CA ALA A 514 -10.08 -7.41 17.04
C ALA A 514 -11.07 -7.39 18.23
N PRO A 515 -12.15 -6.60 18.17
CA PRO A 515 -13.18 -6.61 19.21
C PRO A 515 -13.85 -7.97 19.37
N PRO A 516 -14.36 -8.31 20.58
CA PRO A 516 -14.83 -9.65 20.91
C PRO A 516 -15.94 -10.17 19.99
N PHE A 517 -16.84 -9.27 19.59
CA PHE A 517 -18.01 -9.62 18.78
C PHE A 517 -17.65 -10.07 17.35
N ILE A 518 -16.43 -9.78 16.89
CA ILE A 518 -15.90 -10.27 15.60
C ILE A 518 -14.85 -11.37 15.74
N LEU A 519 -14.63 -11.92 16.94
CA LEU A 519 -13.76 -13.09 17.12
C LEU A 519 -14.52 -14.39 16.88
N SER A 520 -13.87 -15.33 16.21
CA SER A 520 -14.33 -16.71 16.06
C SER A 520 -13.52 -17.62 16.98
N SER A 521 -14.18 -18.66 17.50
CA SER A 521 -13.54 -19.74 18.24
C SER A 521 -12.98 -20.84 17.33
N THR A 522 -13.07 -20.67 16.01
CA THR A 522 -12.61 -21.62 15.00
C THR A 522 -11.21 -21.24 14.53
N SER A 523 -10.30 -22.21 14.51
CA SER A 523 -8.94 -22.03 13.99
C SER A 523 -8.90 -22.17 12.47
N LEU A 524 -7.93 -21.52 11.82
CA LEU A 524 -7.71 -21.66 10.37
C LEU A 524 -7.40 -23.10 9.94
N THR A 525 -6.86 -23.95 10.82
CA THR A 525 -6.67 -25.38 10.53
C THR A 525 -7.99 -26.11 10.24
N GLU A 526 -9.11 -25.65 10.81
CA GLU A 526 -10.43 -26.22 10.56
C GLU A 526 -10.99 -25.86 9.18
N PHE A 527 -10.48 -24.79 8.54
CA PHE A 527 -11.02 -24.30 7.25
C PHE A 527 -10.75 -25.28 6.10
N SER A 528 -9.75 -26.16 6.26
CA SER A 528 -9.49 -27.27 5.35
C SER A 528 -10.70 -28.19 5.17
N SER A 529 -11.62 -28.24 6.14
CA SER A 529 -12.84 -29.06 6.03
C SER A 529 -13.81 -28.58 4.94
N TYR A 530 -13.80 -27.28 4.59
CA TYR A 530 -14.72 -26.71 3.62
C TYR A 530 -14.56 -27.25 2.19
N TRP A 531 -13.44 -27.90 1.90
CA TRP A 531 -13.19 -28.54 0.60
C TRP A 531 -14.08 -29.77 0.33
N ALA A 532 -14.62 -30.42 1.37
CA ALA A 532 -15.31 -31.71 1.22
C ALA A 532 -16.58 -31.85 2.08
N GLU A 533 -17.23 -30.75 2.45
CA GLU A 533 -18.52 -30.81 3.16
C GLU A 533 -19.67 -31.41 2.32
N HIS A 534 -19.47 -31.63 1.01
CA HIS A 534 -20.37 -32.38 0.15
C HIS A 534 -19.63 -33.59 -0.47
N PRO A 535 -19.40 -34.69 0.30
CA PRO A 535 -18.61 -35.83 -0.17
C PRO A 535 -19.14 -36.46 -1.45
N SER A 536 -20.46 -36.52 -1.63
CA SER A 536 -21.10 -37.00 -2.86
C SER A 536 -20.71 -36.20 -4.12
N ILE A 537 -20.55 -34.88 -4.01
CA ILE A 537 -20.09 -34.02 -5.11
C ILE A 537 -18.58 -34.17 -5.29
N PHE A 538 -17.83 -34.25 -4.18
CA PHE A 538 -16.37 -34.45 -4.18
C PHE A 538 -15.94 -35.72 -4.92
N VAL A 539 -16.65 -36.84 -4.74
CA VAL A 539 -16.28 -38.11 -5.37
C VAL A 539 -16.87 -38.31 -6.77
N ALA A 540 -17.85 -37.49 -7.18
CA ALA A 540 -18.57 -37.65 -8.45
C ALA A 540 -17.65 -37.76 -9.68
N PRO A 541 -16.54 -36.99 -9.80
CA PRO A 541 -15.62 -37.11 -10.93
C PRO A 541 -15.04 -38.52 -11.14
N ALA A 542 -14.86 -39.33 -10.08
CA ALA A 542 -14.29 -40.68 -10.22
C ALA A 542 -15.21 -41.66 -10.96
N ALA A 543 -16.53 -41.41 -10.97
CA ALA A 543 -17.50 -42.28 -11.65
C ALA A 543 -17.66 -41.97 -13.15
N GLU A 544 -17.17 -40.83 -13.62
CA GLU A 544 -17.33 -40.38 -15.01
C GLU A 544 -16.13 -40.83 -15.87
N LYS A 545 -16.41 -41.42 -17.04
CA LYS A 545 -15.40 -42.00 -17.93
C LYS A 545 -14.88 -41.00 -18.96
N ASP A 546 -15.68 -40.01 -19.32
CA ASP A 546 -15.30 -38.97 -20.28
C ASP A 546 -14.45 -37.89 -19.58
N PRO A 547 -13.21 -37.61 -20.05
CA PRO A 547 -12.32 -36.66 -19.39
C PRO A 547 -12.82 -35.21 -19.43
N GLN A 548 -13.56 -34.83 -20.48
CA GLN A 548 -14.16 -33.50 -20.58
C GLN A 548 -15.27 -33.33 -19.53
N LYS A 549 -16.14 -34.33 -19.39
CA LYS A 549 -17.19 -34.33 -18.36
C LYS A 549 -16.63 -34.44 -16.95
N ARG A 550 -15.56 -35.21 -16.74
CA ARG A 550 -14.84 -35.23 -15.45
C ARG A 550 -14.33 -33.85 -15.07
N ALA A 551 -13.69 -33.13 -16.01
CA ALA A 551 -13.22 -31.78 -15.75
C ALA A 551 -14.36 -30.81 -15.41
N LEU A 552 -15.54 -30.99 -16.02
CA LEU A 552 -16.75 -30.24 -15.65
C LEU A 552 -17.22 -30.58 -14.22
N LEU A 553 -17.20 -31.85 -13.83
CA LEU A 553 -17.57 -32.28 -12.47
C LEU A 553 -16.59 -31.76 -11.41
N VAL A 554 -15.28 -31.73 -11.70
CA VAL A 554 -14.28 -31.12 -10.82
C VAL A 554 -14.52 -29.62 -10.67
N LEU A 555 -14.85 -28.92 -11.77
CA LEU A 555 -15.23 -27.51 -11.71
C LEU A 555 -16.51 -27.30 -10.88
N LYS A 556 -17.54 -28.14 -11.06
CA LYS A 556 -18.78 -28.07 -10.27
C LYS A 556 -18.52 -28.29 -8.78
N TRP A 557 -17.72 -29.30 -8.44
CA TRP A 557 -17.29 -29.55 -7.06
C TRP A 557 -16.56 -28.34 -6.47
N PHE A 558 -15.56 -27.78 -7.17
CA PHE A 558 -14.84 -26.62 -6.66
C PHE A 558 -15.80 -25.45 -6.36
N LEU A 559 -16.72 -25.15 -7.29
CA LEU A 559 -17.72 -24.09 -7.12
C LEU A 559 -18.66 -24.36 -5.93
N SER A 560 -19.01 -25.62 -5.64
CA SER A 560 -19.85 -25.96 -4.48
C SER A 560 -19.15 -25.69 -3.14
N THR A 561 -17.82 -25.67 -3.10
CA THR A 561 -17.05 -25.36 -1.87
C THR A 561 -17.13 -23.89 -1.45
N LEU A 562 -17.34 -22.98 -2.42
CA LEU A 562 -17.15 -21.53 -2.22
C LEU A 562 -18.08 -20.94 -1.15
N LYS A 563 -19.33 -21.44 -1.05
CA LYS A 563 -20.25 -21.00 0.00
C LYS A 563 -19.71 -21.30 1.40
N GLN A 564 -19.21 -22.51 1.62
CA GLN A 564 -18.72 -22.92 2.94
C GLN A 564 -17.41 -22.23 3.29
N GLN A 565 -16.53 -22.08 2.31
CA GLN A 565 -15.27 -21.35 2.43
C GLN A 565 -15.48 -19.88 2.83
N TYR A 566 -16.43 -19.17 2.19
CA TYR A 566 -16.42 -17.70 2.18
C TYR A 566 -17.74 -17.01 2.59
N ALA A 567 -18.86 -17.72 2.77
CA ALA A 567 -20.15 -17.09 3.12
C ALA A 567 -20.84 -17.70 4.34
N SER A 568 -20.62 -18.98 4.64
CA SER A 568 -21.32 -19.73 5.70
C SER A 568 -21.29 -19.06 7.07
N ARG A 569 -20.16 -18.44 7.42
CA ARG A 569 -19.99 -17.72 8.69
C ARG A 569 -20.79 -16.43 8.72
N SER A 570 -20.73 -15.62 7.66
CA SER A 570 -21.56 -14.43 7.52
C SER A 570 -23.05 -14.76 7.54
N ASP A 571 -23.47 -15.85 6.89
CA ASP A 571 -24.86 -16.33 6.89
C ASP A 571 -25.31 -16.76 8.30
N LYS A 572 -24.43 -17.46 9.04
CA LYS A 572 -24.73 -17.99 10.37
C LYS A 572 -24.70 -16.94 11.48
N TYR A 573 -23.74 -16.02 11.44
CA TYR A 573 -23.46 -15.07 12.52
C TYR A 573 -23.87 -13.63 12.17
N GLY A 574 -24.31 -13.37 10.95
CA GLY A 574 -24.65 -12.02 10.44
C GLY A 574 -23.43 -11.18 10.07
N ASN A 575 -22.22 -11.67 10.31
CA ASN A 575 -20.95 -11.05 9.93
C ASN A 575 -19.82 -12.08 9.81
N GLU A 576 -18.79 -11.75 9.05
CA GLU A 576 -17.53 -12.50 9.01
C GLU A 576 -16.73 -12.26 10.29
N LYS A 577 -16.06 -13.29 10.78
CA LYS A 577 -15.32 -13.26 12.04
C LYS A 577 -13.86 -13.60 11.84
N LYS A 578 -12.99 -12.97 12.62
CA LYS A 578 -11.56 -13.27 12.67
C LYS A 578 -11.35 -14.66 13.29
N PRO A 579 -10.77 -15.64 12.56
CA PRO A 579 -10.45 -16.96 13.09
C PRO A 579 -9.26 -16.93 14.06
N LEU A 580 -9.09 -18.00 14.84
CA LEU A 580 -7.89 -18.21 15.65
C LEU A 580 -6.69 -18.46 14.73
N ASN A 581 -5.55 -17.88 15.09
CA ASN A 581 -4.29 -18.10 14.37
C ASN A 581 -3.67 -19.42 14.85
N PRO A 582 -3.48 -20.41 13.97
CA PRO A 582 -3.00 -21.69 14.42
C PRO A 582 -1.55 -21.62 14.91
N PHE A 583 -1.25 -22.39 15.95
CA PHE A 583 0.13 -22.58 16.40
C PHE A 583 0.83 -23.66 15.57
N LEU A 584 2.16 -23.69 15.56
CA LEU A 584 2.90 -24.67 14.76
C LEU A 584 2.60 -26.11 15.22
N GLY A 585 2.31 -26.99 14.27
CA GLY A 585 1.99 -28.39 14.53
C GLY A 585 0.56 -28.62 15.00
N GLU A 586 -0.27 -27.57 15.07
CA GLU A 586 -1.70 -27.73 15.34
C GLU A 586 -2.35 -28.65 14.29
N LEU A 587 -3.22 -29.54 14.76
CA LEU A 587 -3.89 -30.54 13.92
C LEU A 587 -5.40 -30.30 13.87
N PHE A 588 -6.02 -30.66 12.75
CA PHE A 588 -7.46 -30.87 12.69
C PHE A 588 -7.77 -32.13 11.87
N LEU A 589 -8.30 -33.13 12.56
CA LEU A 589 -8.55 -34.47 12.02
C LEU A 589 -10.04 -34.77 12.07
N GLY A 590 -10.55 -35.45 11.05
CA GLY A 590 -11.95 -35.85 11.04
C GLY A 590 -12.31 -36.71 9.83
N LYS A 591 -13.59 -37.09 9.75
CA LYS A 591 -14.13 -37.83 8.61
C LYS A 591 -15.59 -37.52 8.35
N TRP A 592 -15.99 -37.57 7.09
CA TRP A 592 -17.39 -37.63 6.69
C TRP A 592 -17.76 -39.07 6.38
N VAL A 593 -18.95 -39.47 6.80
CA VAL A 593 -19.51 -40.80 6.51
C VAL A 593 -20.90 -40.58 5.94
N ASP A 594 -21.07 -40.86 4.66
CA ASP A 594 -22.34 -40.75 3.95
C ASP A 594 -22.46 -41.85 2.88
N ALA A 595 -23.38 -41.70 1.93
CA ALA A 595 -23.56 -42.64 0.83
C ALA A 595 -22.35 -42.71 -0.13
N ALA A 596 -21.43 -41.74 -0.09
CA ALA A 596 -20.17 -41.76 -0.84
C ALA A 596 -19.08 -42.60 -0.16
N GLY A 597 -19.34 -43.15 1.03
CA GLY A 597 -18.39 -43.92 1.83
C GLY A 597 -17.72 -43.04 2.88
N THR A 598 -16.49 -43.41 3.26
CA THR A 598 -15.70 -42.61 4.22
C THR A 598 -14.73 -41.67 3.51
N THR A 599 -14.82 -40.37 3.80
CA THR A 599 -13.87 -39.35 3.36
C THR A 599 -13.12 -38.81 4.58
N GLU A 600 -11.81 -39.03 4.64
CA GLU A 600 -10.96 -38.64 5.77
C GLU A 600 -10.31 -37.27 5.54
N LEU A 601 -10.18 -36.46 6.59
CA LEU A 601 -9.51 -35.17 6.63
C LEU A 601 -8.30 -35.22 7.57
N VAL A 602 -7.16 -34.76 7.06
CA VAL A 602 -5.98 -34.40 7.84
C VAL A 602 -5.61 -32.97 7.51
N SER A 603 -5.51 -32.12 8.53
CA SER A 603 -5.06 -30.72 8.42
C SER A 603 -3.97 -30.48 9.47
N GLU A 604 -2.88 -29.84 9.07
CA GLU A 604 -1.74 -29.55 9.95
C GLU A 604 -1.23 -28.13 9.69
N GLN A 605 -0.95 -27.39 10.76
CA GLN A 605 -0.21 -26.13 10.66
C GLN A 605 1.29 -26.43 10.47
N VAL A 606 1.73 -26.40 9.22
CA VAL A 606 3.11 -26.75 8.84
C VAL A 606 4.09 -25.59 9.00
N SER A 607 3.60 -24.35 9.13
CA SER A 607 4.44 -23.19 9.44
C SER A 607 3.65 -22.14 10.22
N HIS A 608 4.33 -21.39 11.10
CA HIS A 608 3.73 -20.28 11.86
C HIS A 608 4.25 -18.90 11.42
N HIS A 609 5.51 -18.82 10.95
CA HIS A 609 6.09 -17.60 10.40
C HIS A 609 6.80 -17.92 9.06
N PRO A 610 6.15 -17.70 7.92
CA PRO A 610 4.75 -17.26 7.74
C PRO A 610 3.73 -18.36 8.10
N PRO A 611 2.46 -18.02 8.40
CA PRO A 611 1.44 -19.02 8.74
C PRO A 611 1.01 -19.82 7.51
N VAL A 612 1.14 -21.15 7.59
CA VAL A 612 0.80 -22.08 6.51
C VAL A 612 0.07 -23.29 7.08
N THR A 613 -1.12 -23.55 6.54
CA THR A 613 -1.91 -24.76 6.83
C THR A 613 -1.82 -25.69 5.63
N ALA A 614 -1.42 -26.94 5.84
CA ALA A 614 -1.46 -27.99 4.83
C ALA A 614 -2.58 -28.98 5.13
N TYR A 615 -3.16 -29.57 4.09
CA TYR A 615 -4.28 -30.49 4.23
C TYR A 615 -4.25 -31.63 3.20
N SER A 616 -4.90 -32.72 3.58
CA SER A 616 -5.12 -33.93 2.80
C SER A 616 -6.53 -34.44 3.08
N ILE A 617 -7.31 -34.65 2.03
CA ILE A 617 -8.67 -35.19 2.09
C ILE A 617 -8.75 -36.38 1.16
N TYR A 618 -9.05 -37.56 1.69
CA TYR A 618 -9.04 -38.79 0.91
C TYR A 618 -10.30 -39.62 1.12
N ASN A 619 -11.02 -39.90 0.03
CA ASN A 619 -11.95 -41.01 -0.03
C ASN A 619 -11.26 -42.20 -0.72
N LYS A 620 -10.81 -43.17 0.08
CA LYS A 620 -10.08 -44.36 -0.40
C LYS A 620 -10.98 -45.28 -1.23
N GLU A 621 -12.24 -45.44 -0.81
CA GLU A 621 -13.20 -46.34 -1.47
C GLU A 621 -13.53 -45.90 -2.91
N LYS A 622 -13.62 -44.59 -3.14
CA LYS A 622 -13.88 -44.00 -4.47
C LYS A 622 -12.61 -43.59 -5.20
N GLY A 623 -11.45 -43.66 -4.55
CA GLY A 623 -10.16 -43.32 -5.15
C GLY A 623 -10.05 -41.84 -5.52
N VAL A 624 -10.48 -40.93 -4.65
CA VAL A 624 -10.38 -39.47 -4.88
C VAL A 624 -9.56 -38.83 -3.76
N HIS A 625 -8.45 -38.20 -4.12
CA HIS A 625 -7.53 -37.57 -3.17
C HIS A 625 -7.31 -36.10 -3.49
N LEU A 626 -7.57 -35.25 -2.51
CA LEU A 626 -7.23 -33.83 -2.53
C LEU A 626 -6.09 -33.59 -1.54
N GLN A 627 -5.09 -32.82 -1.94
CA GLN A 627 -4.09 -32.27 -1.02
C GLN A 627 -3.76 -30.84 -1.40
N GLY A 628 -3.27 -30.06 -0.45
CA GLY A 628 -2.88 -28.69 -0.72
C GLY A 628 -2.32 -28.01 0.50
N TYR A 629 -1.99 -26.75 0.34
CA TYR A 629 -1.66 -25.87 1.45
C TYR A 629 -2.08 -24.45 1.13
N ASN A 630 -2.36 -23.67 2.16
CA ASN A 630 -2.71 -22.26 2.06
C ASN A 630 -1.89 -21.42 3.03
N ALA A 631 -1.46 -20.28 2.54
CA ALA A 631 -0.96 -19.14 3.28
C ALA A 631 -1.71 -17.89 2.82
N GLN A 632 -1.55 -16.79 3.54
CA GLN A 632 -2.22 -15.55 3.21
C GLN A 632 -1.30 -14.36 3.38
N LYS A 633 -1.49 -13.37 2.51
CA LYS A 633 -0.93 -12.03 2.67
C LYS A 633 -2.07 -11.03 2.65
N ALA A 634 -2.25 -10.32 3.76
CA ALA A 634 -3.27 -9.28 3.89
C ALA A 634 -2.69 -7.90 3.57
N SER A 635 -3.51 -7.00 3.04
CA SER A 635 -3.23 -5.56 2.97
C SER A 635 -4.48 -4.77 3.33
N PHE A 636 -4.30 -3.62 3.99
CA PHE A 636 -5.37 -2.94 4.69
C PHE A 636 -5.63 -1.56 4.08
N SER A 637 -6.91 -1.23 3.90
CA SER A 637 -7.37 0.07 3.40
C SER A 637 -8.75 0.39 4.00
N ARG A 638 -9.73 0.83 3.19
CA ARG A 638 -11.15 0.81 3.59
C ARG A 638 -11.72 -0.62 3.66
N THR A 639 -11.04 -1.55 3.00
CA THR A 639 -11.31 -2.99 2.96
C THR A 639 -10.04 -3.73 3.37
N ILE A 640 -10.18 -5.00 3.78
CA ILE A 640 -9.02 -5.89 3.99
C ILE A 640 -8.87 -6.74 2.74
N ASN A 641 -7.82 -6.53 1.96
CA ASN A 641 -7.51 -7.37 0.81
C ASN A 641 -6.68 -8.56 1.27
N VAL A 642 -7.03 -9.77 0.84
CA VAL A 642 -6.31 -10.99 1.20
C VAL A 642 -5.93 -11.72 -0.07
N LYS A 643 -4.63 -11.78 -0.33
CA LYS A 643 -4.05 -12.63 -1.37
C LYS A 643 -3.83 -14.01 -0.76
N GLN A 644 -4.46 -15.04 -1.34
CA GLN A 644 -4.18 -16.42 -0.96
C GLN A 644 -2.93 -16.91 -1.72
N ILE A 645 -2.05 -17.60 -1.01
CA ILE A 645 -0.80 -18.15 -1.54
C ILE A 645 -0.81 -19.66 -1.31
N GLY A 646 -0.36 -20.42 -2.29
CA GLY A 646 -0.47 -21.88 -2.31
C GLY A 646 -1.48 -22.36 -3.35
N HIS A 647 -1.79 -23.65 -3.31
CA HIS A 647 -2.59 -24.33 -4.32
C HIS A 647 -3.13 -25.66 -3.78
N ALA A 648 -4.11 -26.20 -4.49
CA ALA A 648 -4.63 -27.55 -4.24
C ALA A 648 -4.39 -28.45 -5.46
N ILE A 649 -4.27 -29.75 -5.17
CA ILE A 649 -4.05 -30.83 -6.12
C ILE A 649 -5.16 -31.85 -5.88
N PHE A 650 -6.03 -32.02 -6.88
CA PHE A 650 -7.10 -33.01 -6.86
C PHE A 650 -6.76 -34.15 -7.82
N SER A 651 -6.75 -35.39 -7.32
CA SER A 651 -6.26 -36.58 -8.03
C SER A 651 -7.34 -37.64 -8.14
N ILE A 652 -7.42 -38.25 -9.32
CA ILE A 652 -8.28 -39.41 -9.62
C ILE A 652 -7.37 -40.52 -10.18
N PRO A 653 -6.74 -41.35 -9.32
CA PRO A 653 -5.76 -42.34 -9.75
C PRO A 653 -6.29 -43.37 -10.75
N ALA A 654 -7.60 -43.67 -10.73
CA ALA A 654 -8.23 -44.58 -11.69
C ALA A 654 -8.06 -44.16 -13.16
N TYR A 655 -7.78 -42.88 -13.42
CA TYR A 655 -7.56 -42.33 -14.77
C TYR A 655 -6.17 -41.71 -14.96
N ASP A 656 -5.26 -41.85 -13.98
CA ASP A 656 -3.97 -41.13 -13.95
C ASP A 656 -4.15 -39.61 -14.15
N GLU A 657 -5.21 -39.07 -13.54
CA GLU A 657 -5.66 -37.70 -13.80
C GLU A 657 -5.46 -36.84 -12.57
N THR A 658 -4.90 -35.65 -12.77
CA THR A 658 -4.68 -34.69 -11.70
C THR A 658 -5.02 -33.27 -12.14
N TYR A 659 -5.52 -32.49 -11.19
CA TYR A 659 -5.95 -31.12 -11.38
C TYR A 659 -5.19 -30.21 -10.43
N LEU A 660 -4.57 -29.17 -10.97
CA LEU A 660 -3.96 -28.08 -10.22
C LEU A 660 -4.97 -26.93 -10.10
N ILE A 661 -5.25 -26.51 -8.86
CA ILE A 661 -6.26 -25.51 -8.52
C ILE A 661 -5.57 -24.34 -7.82
N THR A 662 -5.74 -23.13 -8.36
CA THR A 662 -5.30 -21.91 -7.68
C THR A 662 -6.33 -21.46 -6.65
N LEU A 663 -5.88 -20.76 -5.61
CA LEU A 663 -6.77 -20.22 -4.58
C LEU A 663 -7.31 -18.84 -4.99
N PRO A 664 -8.58 -18.50 -4.74
CA PRO A 664 -9.13 -17.19 -5.07
C PRO A 664 -8.58 -16.11 -4.14
N ASN A 665 -8.32 -14.93 -4.71
CA ASN A 665 -8.13 -13.72 -3.91
C ASN A 665 -9.48 -13.24 -3.38
N LEU A 666 -9.45 -12.51 -2.27
CA LEU A 666 -10.65 -11.98 -1.65
C LEU A 666 -10.41 -10.61 -1.03
N HIS A 667 -11.50 -9.89 -0.79
CA HIS A 667 -11.50 -8.71 0.05
C HIS A 667 -12.64 -8.77 1.07
N ILE A 668 -12.38 -8.24 2.27
CA ILE A 668 -13.36 -8.10 3.35
C ILE A 668 -13.95 -6.70 3.27
N GLU A 669 -15.23 -6.65 2.95
CA GLU A 669 -16.05 -5.44 2.79
C GLU A 669 -16.92 -5.22 4.02
N GLY A 670 -17.65 -4.10 4.08
CA GLY A 670 -18.68 -3.88 5.12
C GLY A 670 -18.15 -3.49 6.50
N LEU A 671 -16.85 -3.23 6.62
CA LEU A 671 -16.17 -2.89 7.89
C LEU A 671 -16.70 -1.59 8.51
N ILE A 672 -16.92 -0.54 7.72
CA ILE A 672 -17.47 0.75 8.21
C ILE A 672 -18.87 0.57 8.82
N PHE A 673 -19.66 -0.37 8.29
CA PHE A 673 -21.01 -0.65 8.76
C PHE A 673 -21.06 -1.61 9.95
N GLY A 674 -19.92 -2.21 10.34
CA GLY A 674 -19.87 -3.20 11.42
C GLY A 674 -20.40 -4.58 11.04
N ALA A 675 -20.50 -4.87 9.74
CA ALA A 675 -20.99 -6.13 9.20
C ALA A 675 -20.02 -6.64 8.12
N PRO A 676 -18.80 -7.08 8.51
CA PRO A 676 -17.82 -7.58 7.57
C PRO A 676 -18.36 -8.76 6.75
N PHE A 677 -18.05 -8.80 5.46
CA PHE A 677 -18.36 -9.94 4.58
C PHE A 677 -17.26 -10.13 3.53
N VAL A 678 -17.08 -11.37 3.08
CA VAL A 678 -16.10 -11.71 2.04
C VAL A 678 -16.70 -11.49 0.66
N GLU A 679 -15.90 -10.93 -0.25
CA GLU A 679 -16.18 -10.90 -1.68
C GLU A 679 -14.93 -11.36 -2.44
N LEU A 680 -15.13 -12.30 -3.37
CA LEU A 680 -14.05 -12.88 -4.17
C LEU A 680 -13.74 -11.98 -5.36
N ASN A 681 -12.46 -11.88 -5.71
CA ASN A 681 -11.99 -11.09 -6.85
C ASN A 681 -10.95 -11.86 -7.68
N ASP A 682 -10.46 -11.22 -8.74
CA ASP A 682 -9.54 -11.81 -9.72
C ASP A 682 -10.09 -13.11 -10.34
N LYS A 683 -9.21 -14.11 -10.52
CA LYS A 683 -9.47 -15.32 -11.26
C LYS A 683 -8.96 -16.55 -10.52
N THR A 684 -9.75 -17.61 -10.55
CA THR A 684 -9.28 -18.96 -10.20
C THR A 684 -9.09 -19.79 -11.46
N TYR A 685 -8.05 -20.61 -11.49
CA TYR A 685 -7.82 -21.60 -12.53
C TYR A 685 -7.85 -23.01 -11.97
N ILE A 686 -8.40 -23.92 -12.76
CA ILE A 686 -8.30 -25.38 -12.55
C ILE A 686 -7.75 -25.95 -13.84
N THR A 687 -6.55 -26.53 -13.84
CA THR A 687 -5.95 -27.12 -15.05
C THR A 687 -5.61 -28.59 -14.82
N SER A 688 -5.97 -29.44 -15.78
CA SER A 688 -5.83 -30.89 -15.66
C SER A 688 -4.64 -31.44 -16.46
N SER A 689 -4.13 -32.59 -16.03
CA SER A 689 -3.20 -33.41 -16.81
C SER A 689 -3.84 -33.97 -18.09
N SER A 690 -5.18 -34.13 -18.10
CA SER A 690 -5.98 -34.60 -19.24
C SER A 690 -6.22 -33.55 -20.33
N GLY A 691 -5.71 -32.31 -20.17
CA GLY A 691 -5.72 -31.29 -21.21
C GLY A 691 -6.96 -30.38 -21.22
N PHE A 692 -7.59 -30.17 -20.06
CA PHE A 692 -8.67 -29.20 -19.89
C PHE A 692 -8.30 -28.14 -18.86
N THR A 693 -8.76 -26.91 -19.08
CA THR A 693 -8.58 -25.80 -18.16
C THR A 693 -9.91 -25.08 -17.95
N ALA A 694 -10.27 -24.88 -16.68
CA ALA A 694 -11.31 -23.97 -16.27
C ALA A 694 -10.72 -22.65 -15.80
N LYS A 695 -11.36 -21.55 -16.18
CA LYS A 695 -11.10 -20.20 -15.66
C LYS A 695 -12.38 -19.66 -15.06
N ILE A 696 -12.32 -19.24 -13.80
CA ILE A 696 -13.41 -18.65 -13.04
C ILE A 696 -13.09 -17.18 -12.83
N ASP A 697 -13.90 -16.28 -13.40
CA ASP A 697 -13.81 -14.83 -13.19
C ASP A 697 -14.87 -14.40 -12.16
N TYR A 698 -14.44 -13.86 -11.02
CA TYR A 698 -15.34 -13.38 -9.96
C TYR A 698 -15.75 -11.92 -10.20
N SER A 699 -16.97 -11.57 -9.79
CA SER A 699 -17.51 -10.22 -9.95
C SER A 699 -18.48 -9.84 -8.82
N GLY A 700 -18.50 -8.54 -8.51
CA GLY A 700 -19.12 -8.00 -7.30
C GLY A 700 -19.97 -6.74 -7.50
N ARG A 701 -20.44 -6.17 -6.38
CA ARG A 701 -21.28 -4.96 -6.38
C ARG A 701 -20.44 -3.71 -6.69
N GLY A 702 -20.20 -3.45 -7.97
CA GLY A 702 -19.37 -2.33 -8.44
C GLY A 702 -19.12 -2.32 -9.95
N TRP A 703 -19.34 -3.45 -10.62
CA TRP A 703 -19.29 -3.55 -12.08
C TRP A 703 -20.64 -3.10 -12.68
N VAL A 704 -20.82 -1.78 -12.87
CA VAL A 704 -21.91 -1.07 -13.59
C VAL A 704 -23.37 -1.37 -13.13
N SER A 705 -23.75 -2.61 -12.77
CA SER A 705 -25.06 -3.04 -12.24
C SER A 705 -25.09 -4.47 -11.63
N GLY A 706 -23.94 -5.10 -11.29
CA GLY A 706 -23.86 -6.53 -10.88
C GLY A 706 -24.37 -6.88 -9.47
N LYS A 707 -24.83 -8.14 -9.29
CA LYS A 707 -25.19 -8.73 -7.97
C LYS A 707 -23.92 -9.15 -7.21
N LYS A 708 -23.93 -9.10 -5.88
CA LYS A 708 -22.84 -9.63 -5.03
C LYS A 708 -22.58 -11.11 -5.32
N ASN A 709 -21.34 -11.57 -5.10
CA ASN A 709 -20.95 -12.98 -5.16
C ASN A 709 -21.19 -13.62 -6.53
N SER A 710 -21.14 -12.84 -7.61
CA SER A 710 -21.36 -13.33 -8.97
C SER A 710 -20.07 -13.90 -9.55
N PHE A 711 -20.19 -14.84 -10.49
CA PHE A 711 -19.04 -15.34 -11.24
C PHE A 711 -19.43 -15.77 -12.65
N THR A 712 -18.43 -15.88 -13.52
CA THR A 712 -18.51 -16.59 -14.79
C THR A 712 -17.34 -17.55 -14.87
N ALA A 713 -17.60 -18.85 -15.01
CA ALA A 713 -16.59 -19.86 -15.27
C ALA A 713 -16.69 -20.38 -16.70
N THR A 714 -15.54 -20.70 -17.29
CA THR A 714 -15.43 -21.25 -18.65
C THR A 714 -14.51 -22.45 -18.64
N LEU A 715 -14.94 -23.59 -19.19
CA LEU A 715 -14.14 -24.80 -19.37
C LEU A 715 -13.77 -24.95 -20.85
N TYR A 716 -12.49 -25.17 -21.14
CA TYR A 716 -11.96 -25.25 -22.50
C TYR A 716 -10.76 -26.22 -22.57
N PRO A 717 -10.40 -26.76 -23.75
CA PRO A 717 -9.15 -27.51 -23.90
C PRO A 717 -7.95 -26.60 -23.60
N THR A 718 -6.98 -27.08 -22.83
CA THR A 718 -5.85 -26.28 -22.37
C THR A 718 -5.09 -25.64 -23.55
N GLY A 719 -4.83 -24.33 -23.46
CA GLY A 719 -4.21 -23.54 -24.54
C GLY A 719 -5.15 -23.15 -25.68
N LYS A 720 -6.46 -23.38 -25.53
CA LYS A 720 -7.52 -23.00 -26.48
C LYS A 720 -8.65 -22.26 -25.79
N GLU A 721 -8.35 -21.15 -25.14
CA GLU A 721 -9.26 -20.33 -24.32
C GLU A 721 -10.52 -19.86 -25.07
N SER A 722 -10.44 -19.75 -26.40
CA SER A 722 -11.57 -19.38 -27.26
C SER A 722 -12.54 -20.54 -27.52
N SER A 723 -12.11 -21.78 -27.35
CA SER A 723 -12.86 -23.02 -27.62
C SER A 723 -13.62 -23.47 -26.38
N ILE A 724 -14.60 -22.66 -25.98
CA ILE A 724 -15.38 -22.88 -24.75
C ILE A 724 -16.32 -24.08 -24.93
N LEU A 725 -16.12 -25.10 -24.09
CA LEU A 725 -16.92 -26.32 -24.02
C LEU A 725 -18.13 -26.11 -23.10
N TYR A 726 -17.92 -25.46 -21.96
CA TYR A 726 -18.99 -25.13 -21.02
C TYR A 726 -18.81 -23.74 -20.42
N THR A 727 -19.93 -23.10 -20.11
CA THR A 727 -19.99 -21.85 -19.36
C THR A 727 -20.85 -22.05 -18.12
N ILE A 728 -20.37 -21.63 -16.96
CA ILE A 728 -21.13 -21.65 -15.70
C ILE A 728 -21.30 -20.22 -15.23
N THR A 729 -22.52 -19.80 -14.93
CA THR A 729 -22.82 -18.43 -14.50
C THR A 729 -23.83 -18.44 -13.37
N GLY A 730 -23.62 -17.57 -12.38
CA GLY A 730 -24.55 -17.42 -11.27
C GLY A 730 -23.91 -16.71 -10.09
N GLN A 731 -24.45 -16.99 -8.90
CA GLN A 731 -23.91 -16.53 -7.63
C GLN A 731 -23.36 -17.73 -6.85
N TRP A 732 -22.07 -17.73 -6.52
CA TRP A 732 -21.40 -18.90 -5.94
C TRP A 732 -21.91 -19.28 -4.53
N ASN A 733 -22.59 -18.37 -3.85
CA ASN A 733 -23.24 -18.63 -2.56
C ASN A 733 -24.76 -18.93 -2.66
N LYS A 734 -25.34 -18.89 -3.86
CA LYS A 734 -26.76 -19.17 -4.13
C LYS A 734 -26.89 -20.20 -5.24
N THR A 735 -27.38 -19.79 -6.40
CA THR A 735 -27.61 -20.66 -7.54
C THR A 735 -26.68 -20.32 -8.70
N PHE A 736 -26.28 -21.36 -9.44
CA PHE A 736 -25.62 -21.21 -10.73
C PHE A 736 -26.07 -22.27 -11.72
N GLU A 737 -26.01 -21.91 -13.00
CA GLU A 737 -26.41 -22.76 -14.12
C GLU A 737 -25.18 -23.12 -14.96
N VAL A 738 -25.14 -24.36 -15.45
CA VAL A 738 -24.15 -24.89 -16.39
C VAL A 738 -24.74 -24.93 -17.79
N ARG A 739 -24.03 -24.36 -18.75
CA ARG A 739 -24.43 -24.32 -20.16
C ARG A 739 -23.38 -24.97 -21.04
N GLU A 740 -23.83 -25.64 -22.10
CA GLU A 740 -22.95 -26.10 -23.18
C GLU A 740 -22.53 -24.91 -24.07
N GLY A 741 -21.22 -24.74 -24.30
CA GLY A 741 -20.67 -23.59 -25.01
C GLY A 741 -20.96 -22.24 -24.32
N LYS A 742 -20.90 -21.13 -25.09
CA LYS A 742 -21.10 -19.76 -24.56
C LYS A 742 -22.55 -19.37 -24.30
N LYS A 743 -23.47 -19.92 -25.09
CA LYS A 743 -24.91 -19.55 -25.10
C LYS A 743 -25.82 -20.75 -25.37
N GLY A 744 -25.33 -21.98 -25.17
CA GLY A 744 -26.13 -23.18 -25.39
C GLY A 744 -27.17 -23.42 -24.29
N ALA A 745 -27.78 -24.60 -24.36
CA ALA A 745 -28.78 -25.03 -23.40
C ALA A 745 -28.20 -25.12 -21.98
N VAL A 746 -29.03 -24.86 -20.98
CA VAL A 746 -28.73 -25.23 -19.59
C VAL A 746 -28.81 -26.74 -19.51
N ILE A 747 -27.75 -27.38 -19.04
CA ILE A 747 -27.65 -28.85 -18.95
C ILE A 747 -27.60 -29.34 -17.50
N ASP A 748 -27.32 -28.44 -16.56
CA ASP A 748 -27.18 -28.73 -15.15
C ASP A 748 -27.25 -27.42 -14.35
N ASP A 749 -27.54 -27.51 -13.06
CA ASP A 749 -27.57 -26.39 -12.14
C ASP A 749 -27.11 -26.82 -10.74
N TYR A 750 -26.92 -25.84 -9.86
CA TYR A 750 -26.62 -26.07 -8.47
C TYR A 750 -27.27 -24.99 -7.62
N ASP A 751 -27.87 -25.42 -6.52
CA ASP A 751 -28.42 -24.57 -5.48
C ASP A 751 -27.67 -24.83 -4.16
N ALA A 752 -26.85 -23.85 -3.77
CA ALA A 752 -26.04 -23.89 -2.55
C ALA A 752 -26.87 -23.74 -1.27
N GLU A 753 -28.10 -23.20 -1.35
CA GLU A 753 -29.03 -23.09 -0.22
C GLU A 753 -29.80 -24.40 -0.02
N ALA A 754 -30.16 -25.10 -1.11
CA ALA A 754 -30.79 -26.41 -1.04
C ALA A 754 -29.81 -27.56 -0.72
N SER A 755 -28.50 -27.37 -0.94
CA SER A 755 -27.49 -28.42 -0.76
C SER A 755 -26.92 -28.46 0.65
N ALA A 756 -27.52 -29.28 1.52
CA ALA A 756 -27.06 -29.44 2.91
C ALA A 756 -25.66 -30.10 2.99
N PRO A 757 -24.74 -29.57 3.81
CA PRO A 757 -23.45 -30.21 4.04
C PRO A 757 -23.60 -31.48 4.89
N THR A 758 -22.71 -32.45 4.66
CA THR A 758 -22.56 -33.62 5.52
C THR A 758 -21.77 -33.21 6.77
N PRO A 759 -22.25 -33.52 7.99
CA PRO A 759 -21.53 -33.21 9.21
C PRO A 759 -20.17 -33.92 9.27
N LEU A 760 -19.13 -33.19 9.63
CA LEU A 760 -17.82 -33.77 9.93
C LEU A 760 -17.87 -34.50 11.27
N THR A 761 -17.51 -35.77 11.28
CA THR A 761 -17.29 -36.55 12.50
C THR A 761 -15.86 -36.32 12.98
N ILE A 762 -15.73 -35.87 14.22
CA ILE A 762 -14.45 -35.69 14.92
C ILE A 762 -14.44 -36.50 16.22
N ALA A 763 -13.26 -36.78 16.75
CA ALA A 763 -13.15 -37.46 18.05
C ALA A 763 -13.70 -36.57 19.18
N PRO A 764 -14.26 -37.17 20.26
CA PRO A 764 -14.56 -36.46 21.51
C PRO A 764 -13.34 -35.68 22.02
N LEU A 765 -13.55 -34.54 22.68
CA LEU A 765 -12.47 -33.65 23.12
C LEU A 765 -11.43 -34.34 24.00
N GLU A 766 -11.87 -35.31 24.81
CA GLU A 766 -11.06 -36.08 25.75
C GLU A 766 -10.14 -37.08 25.04
N GLU A 767 -10.56 -37.54 23.86
CA GLU A 767 -9.88 -38.52 23.00
C GLU A 767 -8.98 -37.86 21.94
N GLN A 768 -9.12 -36.55 21.72
CA GLN A 768 -8.29 -35.78 20.80
C GLN A 768 -6.84 -35.66 21.30
N ASP A 769 -5.83 -35.69 20.42
CA ASP A 769 -4.45 -35.33 20.79
C ASP A 769 -4.40 -33.89 21.33
N PRO A 770 -3.53 -33.57 22.32
CA PRO A 770 -3.37 -32.19 22.80
C PRO A 770 -3.10 -31.13 21.73
N MET A 771 -2.53 -31.53 20.58
CA MET A 771 -2.29 -30.66 19.42
C MET A 771 -3.51 -30.50 18.52
N GLU A 772 -4.58 -31.27 18.71
CA GLU A 772 -5.81 -31.11 17.94
C GLU A 772 -6.54 -29.82 18.33
N SER A 773 -6.91 -29.04 17.32
CA SER A 773 -7.35 -27.65 17.38
C SER A 773 -8.43 -27.40 18.44
N ARG A 774 -9.49 -28.22 18.46
CA ARG A 774 -10.60 -28.01 19.41
C ARG A 774 -10.21 -28.31 20.85
N ARG A 775 -9.34 -29.29 21.10
CA ARG A 775 -8.80 -29.56 22.42
C ARG A 775 -7.85 -28.46 22.87
N ALA A 776 -6.89 -28.09 22.02
CA ALA A 776 -5.90 -27.05 22.29
C ALA A 776 -6.56 -25.69 22.59
N TRP A 777 -7.53 -25.28 21.78
CA TRP A 777 -8.21 -23.99 21.91
C TRP A 777 -9.45 -24.02 22.81
N SER A 778 -9.78 -25.15 23.44
CA SER A 778 -11.04 -25.33 24.21
C SER A 778 -11.32 -24.23 25.24
N LYS A 779 -10.30 -23.80 26.00
CA LYS A 779 -10.44 -22.74 27.01
C LYS A 779 -10.59 -21.34 26.40
N VAL A 780 -9.88 -21.07 25.31
CA VAL A 780 -10.02 -19.81 24.54
C VAL A 780 -11.42 -19.75 23.92
N ALA A 781 -11.90 -20.85 23.34
CA ALA A 781 -13.24 -20.97 22.80
C ALA A 781 -14.32 -20.74 23.87
N ALA A 782 -14.15 -21.29 25.08
CA ALA A 782 -15.05 -21.05 26.20
C ALA A 782 -15.09 -19.57 26.62
N GLY A 783 -13.93 -18.90 26.67
CA GLY A 783 -13.85 -17.46 26.93
C GLY A 783 -14.56 -16.61 25.87
N ILE A 784 -14.34 -16.92 24.58
CA ILE A 784 -15.03 -16.24 23.46
C ILE A 784 -16.54 -16.45 23.56
N ALA A 785 -17.00 -17.66 23.85
CA ALA A 785 -18.42 -17.98 23.98
C ALA A 785 -19.08 -17.26 25.17
N ALA A 786 -18.35 -17.10 26.28
CA ALA A 786 -18.80 -16.34 27.45
C ALA A 786 -18.71 -14.82 27.28
N GLY A 787 -18.00 -14.33 26.24
CA GLY A 787 -17.68 -12.91 26.08
C GLY A 787 -16.65 -12.40 27.09
N ASP A 788 -15.92 -13.29 27.76
CA ASP A 788 -14.90 -12.97 28.76
C ASP A 788 -13.53 -12.80 28.09
N MET A 789 -13.16 -11.55 27.83
CA MET A 789 -11.93 -11.22 27.11
C MET A 789 -10.67 -11.31 27.93
N ASP A 790 -10.78 -11.13 29.24
CA ASP A 790 -9.65 -11.27 30.14
C ASP A 790 -9.27 -12.76 30.19
N ALA A 791 -10.25 -13.65 30.38
CA ALA A 791 -10.01 -15.09 30.31
C ALA A 791 -9.52 -15.54 28.93
N THR A 792 -10.13 -15.04 27.84
CA THR A 792 -9.71 -15.33 26.46
C THR A 792 -8.24 -14.95 26.24
N GLY A 793 -7.85 -13.74 26.67
CA GLY A 793 -6.48 -13.23 26.53
C GLY A 793 -5.47 -14.02 27.36
N VAL A 794 -5.82 -14.37 28.61
CA VAL A 794 -4.97 -15.17 29.50
C VAL A 794 -4.73 -16.56 28.93
N GLU A 795 -5.78 -17.27 28.50
CA GLU A 795 -5.64 -18.63 27.97
C GLU A 795 -4.91 -18.65 26.62
N LYS A 796 -5.16 -17.65 25.75
CA LYS A 796 -4.41 -17.48 24.50
C LYS A 796 -2.93 -17.22 24.76
N SER A 797 -2.61 -16.38 25.74
CA SER A 797 -1.23 -16.07 26.10
C SER A 797 -0.46 -17.29 26.61
N LYS A 798 -1.13 -18.23 27.30
CA LYS A 798 -0.51 -19.50 27.74
C LYS A 798 -0.03 -20.31 26.56
N ILE A 799 -0.91 -20.54 25.58
CA ILE A 799 -0.58 -21.30 24.35
C ILE A 799 0.56 -20.61 23.60
N GLU A 800 0.51 -19.29 23.42
CA GLU A 800 1.55 -18.53 22.72
C GLU A 800 2.91 -18.53 23.44
N ASN A 801 2.91 -18.44 24.78
CA ASN A 801 4.13 -18.52 25.58
C ASN A 801 4.76 -19.92 25.51
N GLU A 802 3.95 -20.97 25.59
CA GLU A 802 4.42 -22.37 25.45
C GLU A 802 5.03 -22.61 24.08
N GLN A 803 4.40 -22.09 23.03
CA GLN A 803 4.93 -22.17 21.66
C GLN A 803 6.24 -21.41 21.52
N ARG A 804 6.34 -20.18 22.06
CA ARG A 804 7.60 -19.41 22.07
C ARG A 804 8.73 -20.13 22.82
N ALA A 805 8.42 -20.73 23.97
CA ALA A 805 9.39 -21.52 24.72
C ALA A 805 9.88 -22.74 23.94
N LEU A 806 8.96 -23.45 23.27
CA LEU A 806 9.30 -24.59 22.41
C LEU A 806 10.19 -24.17 21.22
N ARG A 807 9.91 -23.02 20.58
CA ARG A 807 10.73 -22.48 19.49
C ARG A 807 12.14 -22.09 19.97
N ALA A 808 12.23 -21.48 21.15
CA ALA A 808 13.52 -21.10 21.73
C ALA A 808 14.39 -22.34 21.98
N LYS A 809 13.78 -23.42 22.49
CA LYS A 809 14.46 -24.70 22.70
C LYS A 809 14.94 -25.35 21.40
N GLU A 810 14.09 -25.40 20.37
CA GLU A 810 14.50 -25.94 19.06
C GLU A 810 15.68 -25.16 18.45
N LYS A 811 15.65 -23.82 18.57
CA LYS A 811 16.75 -22.96 18.14
C LYS A 811 18.05 -23.22 18.89
N GLU A 812 17.97 -23.43 20.20
CA GLU A 812 19.12 -23.77 21.05
C GLU A 812 19.71 -25.15 20.67
N GLU A 813 18.85 -26.12 20.35
CA GLU A 813 19.24 -27.48 19.97
C GLU A 813 19.62 -27.61 18.48
N GLY A 814 19.46 -26.56 17.68
CA GLY A 814 19.68 -26.60 16.23
C GLY A 814 18.73 -27.57 15.50
N SER A 815 17.56 -27.84 16.07
CA SER A 815 16.55 -28.75 15.52
C SER A 815 15.37 -27.96 14.91
N GLU A 816 14.61 -28.61 14.03
CA GLU A 816 13.39 -28.05 13.44
C GLU A 816 12.20 -28.94 13.84
N TRP A 817 11.03 -28.34 14.07
CA TRP A 817 9.81 -29.09 14.33
C TRP A 817 9.53 -30.15 13.26
N ALA A 818 9.40 -31.40 13.69
CA ALA A 818 9.04 -32.50 12.82
C ALA A 818 7.54 -32.50 12.52
N ARG A 819 7.16 -32.12 11.29
CA ARG A 819 5.76 -32.17 10.83
C ARG A 819 5.27 -33.61 10.80
N ARG A 820 4.03 -33.84 11.28
CA ARG A 820 3.47 -35.17 11.55
C ARG A 820 2.89 -35.84 10.32
N TYR A 821 2.31 -35.09 9.38
CA TYR A 821 1.63 -35.66 8.21
C TYR A 821 2.15 -35.14 6.87
N PHE A 822 2.91 -34.04 6.88
CA PHE A 822 3.39 -33.39 5.68
C PHE A 822 4.92 -33.31 5.64
N THR A 823 5.44 -33.27 4.41
CA THR A 823 6.87 -33.11 4.13
C THR A 823 7.06 -31.97 3.14
N ARG A 824 8.10 -31.17 3.38
CA ARG A 824 8.56 -30.14 2.45
C ARG A 824 9.30 -30.81 1.29
N VAL A 825 8.90 -30.52 0.06
CA VAL A 825 9.57 -31.01 -1.16
C VAL A 825 10.30 -29.87 -1.84
N GLU A 826 11.46 -30.16 -2.42
CA GLU A 826 12.27 -29.17 -3.16
C GLU A 826 11.71 -28.90 -4.56
N SER A 827 11.10 -29.90 -5.18
CA SER A 827 10.45 -29.75 -6.48
C SER A 827 9.21 -30.64 -6.59
N ASP A 828 8.33 -30.29 -7.52
CA ASP A 828 7.12 -31.03 -7.80
C ASP A 828 6.85 -31.08 -9.31
N LYS A 829 6.97 -32.28 -9.89
CA LYS A 829 6.80 -32.52 -11.32
C LYS A 829 5.41 -32.15 -11.84
N LEU A 830 4.37 -32.27 -11.02
CA LEU A 830 3.03 -31.87 -11.40
C LEU A 830 2.95 -30.35 -11.52
N LEU A 831 3.53 -29.62 -10.58
CA LEU A 831 3.61 -28.17 -10.67
C LEU A 831 4.43 -27.72 -11.87
N GLU A 832 5.60 -28.32 -12.08
CA GLU A 832 6.43 -28.05 -13.26
C GLU A 832 5.66 -28.25 -14.58
N ALA A 833 4.79 -29.27 -14.63
CA ALA A 833 4.00 -29.58 -15.83
C ALA A 833 2.75 -28.70 -16.00
N LEU A 834 2.07 -28.32 -14.91
CA LEU A 834 0.75 -27.70 -14.95
C LEU A 834 0.75 -26.20 -14.64
N ALA A 835 1.62 -25.73 -13.73
CA ALA A 835 1.65 -24.32 -13.33
C ALA A 835 1.93 -23.36 -14.51
N PRO A 836 2.85 -23.65 -15.45
CA PRO A 836 3.09 -22.77 -16.60
C PRO A 836 1.88 -22.60 -17.51
N LYS A 837 0.99 -23.62 -17.60
CA LYS A 837 -0.19 -23.60 -18.46
C LYS A 837 -1.23 -22.54 -18.05
N ILE A 838 -1.15 -22.09 -16.80
CA ILE A 838 -2.06 -21.09 -16.21
C ILE A 838 -1.30 -19.86 -15.68
N GLY A 839 0.00 -19.79 -15.91
CA GLY A 839 0.85 -18.70 -15.41
C GLY A 839 0.95 -18.64 -13.89
N LEU A 840 0.78 -19.77 -13.19
CA LEU A 840 0.94 -19.83 -11.74
C LEU A 840 2.42 -19.72 -11.38
N LEU A 841 2.76 -18.69 -10.59
CA LEU A 841 4.06 -18.57 -9.95
C LEU A 841 4.02 -19.31 -8.61
N VAL A 842 4.92 -20.25 -8.41
CA VAL A 842 5.07 -20.95 -7.12
C VAL A 842 5.88 -20.03 -6.20
N GLU A 843 5.24 -19.57 -5.13
CA GLU A 843 5.82 -18.67 -4.10
C GLU A 843 6.21 -19.50 -2.87
N ASP A 844 7.14 -20.43 -3.05
CA ASP A 844 7.61 -21.37 -2.01
C ASP A 844 8.39 -20.65 -0.90
N ASP A 845 9.10 -19.56 -1.23
CA ASP A 845 9.70 -18.61 -0.29
C ASP A 845 8.67 -18.08 0.73
N LYS A 846 7.46 -17.77 0.27
CA LYS A 846 6.38 -17.20 1.10
C LYS A 846 5.59 -18.25 1.87
N THR A 847 5.87 -19.53 1.67
CA THR A 847 5.17 -20.65 2.30
C THR A 847 6.10 -21.57 3.07
N GLY A 848 7.38 -21.18 3.20
CA GLY A 848 8.42 -21.99 3.85
C GLY A 848 8.72 -23.29 3.10
N GLY A 849 8.34 -23.38 1.82
CA GLY A 849 8.50 -24.53 0.93
C GLY A 849 7.19 -25.06 0.33
N ILE A 850 7.31 -26.06 -0.55
CA ILE A 850 6.18 -26.78 -1.13
C ILE A 850 5.81 -27.94 -0.20
N TRP A 851 4.57 -27.98 0.29
CA TRP A 851 4.12 -29.00 1.25
C TRP A 851 3.30 -30.10 0.58
N ARG A 852 3.64 -31.37 0.85
CA ARG A 852 2.93 -32.55 0.36
C ARG A 852 2.58 -33.51 1.47
N PHE A 853 1.45 -34.18 1.32
CA PHE A 853 1.04 -35.22 2.25
C PHE A 853 2.02 -36.40 2.16
N ASP A 854 2.45 -36.91 3.31
CA ASP A 854 3.43 -37.97 3.43
C ASP A 854 2.76 -39.23 3.97
N GLU A 855 2.47 -40.18 3.08
CA GLU A 855 1.81 -41.44 3.43
C GLU A 855 2.59 -42.26 4.46
N LYS A 856 3.94 -42.19 4.44
CA LYS A 856 4.77 -42.94 5.40
C LYS A 856 4.63 -42.35 6.79
N LYS A 857 4.66 -41.02 6.90
CA LYS A 857 4.42 -40.35 8.18
C LYS A 857 3.00 -40.58 8.69
N ALA A 858 2.00 -40.49 7.82
CA ALA A 858 0.61 -40.77 8.18
C ALA A 858 0.42 -42.20 8.68
N ALA A 859 1.04 -43.20 8.04
CA ALA A 859 1.03 -44.59 8.51
C ALA A 859 1.73 -44.76 9.87
N ALA A 860 2.85 -44.06 10.09
CA ALA A 860 3.54 -44.07 11.38
C ALA A 860 2.70 -43.44 12.50
N GLU A 861 1.99 -42.34 12.24
CA GLU A 861 1.07 -41.73 13.21
C GLU A 861 -0.13 -42.64 13.51
N ALA A 862 -0.71 -43.30 12.51
CA ALA A 862 -1.77 -44.28 12.72
C ALA A 862 -1.33 -45.45 13.62
N GLY A 863 -0.06 -45.87 13.50
CA GLY A 863 0.54 -46.92 14.34
C GLY A 863 0.78 -46.52 15.80
N LYS A 864 0.77 -45.23 16.14
CA LYS A 864 0.92 -44.72 17.53
C LYS A 864 -0.40 -44.71 18.32
N LYS A 865 -1.54 -44.79 17.64
CA LYS A 865 -2.89 -44.78 18.24
C LYS A 865 -3.42 -46.19 18.62
N ASN A 866 -2.69 -47.25 18.24
CA ASN A 866 -2.89 -48.62 18.69
C ASN A 866 -1.84 -49.00 19.73
#